data_AF-A0A2T0WH47-F1
#
_entry.id   AF-A0A2T0WH47-F1
#
_cell.length_a   1.000
_cell.length_b   1.000
_cell.length_c   1.000
_cell.angle_alpha   90.00
_cell.angle_beta   90.00
_cell.angle_gamma   90.00
#
_symmetry.space_group_name_H-M   'P 1'
#
loop_
_entity.id
_entity.type
_entity.pdbx_description
1 polymer ?
#
loop_
_entity_poly.entity_id
_entity_poly.type
_entity_poly.pdbx_seq_one_letter_code
_entity_poly.pdbx_strand_id
1 'polypeptide(L)'
;MSLRILFFLLFSINGFYTYSQCEECTVTIDGNNAPSGTIFNGSKICIIGNRTNAINFNNRNNISICIADGASWNGQANSLSALNQIDNYGTISVSNDYNGDWTLNNYGTLNFSTNINSSRSVNNFNTMNVPGSIIVNFNLFSEGELNIVGSATFNSGSNVSIIGEMNVAGSLANNSTINLAGTISVGGAMTNNGNGRIEALDANQCNSVSVVGSFGSDGVITGNNLDFNNTGTALVVNKMPGGNANPKLEGGASVGTCSSSDCLEIVEVIDLGNLLRYYIFRCDGILNVDSPVIEDEYEEEILSVTALIVAGGGGGGLGLSAGGGGAGGIIEIEDLPVSAGINYPVKVGKGGVGSSSASLQGRNGNNSSLVGNSALGGGGGGSSSEKSKVGRQGGSGGGGAYDDEGNGGNVNGPANQVSRGGGNAGRRGNSNVRAGGGGGGAGTAGGMGQTSTGFVPGNGGNGISIEFADPISPTTLINAFGGGGGATARNSGGQTRKSEGGKLVDYILGGSGNDSGNGANGIQFTGSGGGAGSARGGSGSNGIVIVLVTYRILPVDFLYFNGELNENESKSKIILNWATAKEWESSHFEVMRSYDNVSTWQKIGEVKAAGFSDQIENYQFEDKDNFNFYKMAYYQLKQVDIDLSFHQSKIIGVQLPSSLEKNSTWAVYPNPTERQSANLILKDRDNFEGGSIMATLVNPLGNTQSFYAETVKELSELFNQTLQQSAKGMYVLHLVWGKNEQQIKILKK
;
A
#
# COMPACT_ATOMS: atom_id res chain seq x y z
N MET A 1 33.19 -25.96 -51.44
CA MET A 1 33.38 -27.28 -50.81
C MET A 1 33.36 -27.09 -49.31
N SER A 2 32.53 -27.88 -48.63
CA SER A 2 32.36 -28.05 -47.18
C SER A 2 31.70 -26.94 -46.33
N LEU A 3 30.38 -27.10 -46.26
CA LEU A 3 29.44 -26.85 -45.17
C LEU A 3 30.03 -27.13 -43.77
N ARG A 4 29.83 -26.20 -42.82
CA ARG A 4 29.79 -26.48 -41.36
C ARG A 4 28.46 -25.96 -40.83
N ILE A 5 27.64 -26.90 -40.37
CA ILE A 5 26.31 -26.70 -39.79
C ILE A 5 26.49 -26.18 -38.36
N LEU A 6 25.94 -25.00 -38.07
CA LEU A 6 25.77 -24.48 -36.71
C LEU A 6 24.35 -24.81 -36.29
N PHE A 7 24.20 -25.67 -35.28
CA PHE A 7 22.93 -26.04 -34.68
C PHE A 7 22.40 -24.86 -33.85
N PHE A 8 21.41 -24.13 -34.37
CA PHE A 8 20.60 -23.20 -33.56
C PHE A 8 19.47 -24.01 -32.92
N LEU A 9 19.59 -24.24 -31.61
CA LEU A 9 18.48 -24.67 -30.75
C LEU A 9 17.51 -23.49 -30.63
N LEU A 10 16.49 -23.48 -31.48
CA LEU A 10 15.26 -22.71 -31.27
C LEU A 10 14.49 -23.38 -30.12
N PHE A 11 14.66 -22.87 -28.91
CA PHE A 11 13.66 -23.06 -27.86
C PHE A 11 12.41 -22.27 -28.27
N SER A 12 11.45 -22.96 -28.88
CA SER A 12 10.07 -22.46 -28.94
C SER A 12 9.51 -22.51 -27.53
N ILE A 13 9.52 -21.38 -26.84
CA ILE A 13 8.77 -21.20 -25.59
C ILE A 13 7.30 -21.10 -26.01
N ASN A 14 6.64 -22.24 -26.17
CA ASN A 14 5.18 -22.27 -26.11
C ASN A 14 4.82 -22.09 -24.64
N GLY A 15 4.45 -20.86 -24.28
CA GLY A 15 3.89 -20.53 -22.99
C GLY A 15 2.61 -21.33 -22.77
N PHE A 16 2.72 -22.46 -22.07
CA PHE A 16 1.57 -23.04 -21.40
C PHE A 16 1.26 -22.16 -20.20
N TYR A 17 0.39 -21.15 -20.40
CA TYR A 17 -0.34 -20.57 -19.30
C TYR A 17 -1.20 -21.69 -18.69
N THR A 18 -0.87 -22.12 -17.48
CA THR A 18 -1.68 -23.07 -16.73
C THR A 18 -2.94 -22.36 -16.25
N TYR A 19 -4.01 -22.42 -17.04
CA TYR A 19 -5.35 -21.95 -16.67
C TYR A 19 -6.02 -22.91 -15.68
N SER A 20 -5.57 -22.94 -14.43
CA SER A 20 -6.08 -23.85 -13.39
C SER A 20 -7.56 -23.63 -12.99
N GLN A 21 -8.23 -22.62 -13.58
CA GLN A 21 -9.62 -22.29 -13.29
C GLN A 21 -10.61 -23.03 -14.20
N CYS A 22 -10.20 -23.30 -15.45
CA CYS A 22 -10.99 -24.03 -16.43
C CYS A 22 -10.34 -25.41 -16.68
N GLU A 23 -10.38 -26.29 -15.67
CA GLU A 23 -9.89 -27.66 -15.81
C GLU A 23 -10.96 -28.60 -16.41
N GLU A 24 -10.53 -29.75 -16.96
CA GLU A 24 -11.39 -30.82 -17.52
C GLU A 24 -12.26 -30.42 -18.74
N CYS A 25 -11.72 -29.57 -19.63
CA CYS A 25 -12.40 -29.15 -20.85
C CYS A 25 -12.52 -30.29 -21.87
N THR A 26 -13.73 -30.53 -22.38
CA THR A 26 -13.93 -31.45 -23.53
C THR A 26 -13.61 -30.80 -24.87
N VAL A 27 -13.72 -29.47 -24.94
CA VAL A 27 -13.44 -28.66 -26.13
C VAL A 27 -12.78 -27.37 -25.67
N THR A 28 -11.73 -26.93 -26.36
CA THR A 28 -11.06 -25.66 -26.08
C THR A 28 -11.15 -24.74 -27.28
N ILE A 29 -11.43 -23.46 -27.05
CA ILE A 29 -11.53 -22.44 -28.06
C ILE A 29 -10.59 -21.29 -27.68
N ASP A 30 -9.56 -21.06 -28.49
CA ASP A 30 -8.66 -19.93 -28.34
C ASP A 30 -9.14 -18.76 -29.22
N GLY A 31 -9.79 -17.79 -28.58
CA GLY A 31 -10.37 -16.63 -29.22
C GLY A 31 -11.29 -16.98 -30.39
N ASN A 32 -10.98 -16.44 -31.57
CA ASN A 32 -11.77 -16.63 -32.79
C ASN A 32 -11.34 -17.83 -33.63
N ASN A 33 -10.37 -18.63 -33.16
CA ASN A 33 -9.98 -19.86 -33.84
C ASN A 33 -11.10 -20.90 -33.81
N ALA A 34 -10.94 -21.94 -34.64
CA ALA A 34 -11.83 -23.09 -34.64
C ALA A 34 -11.72 -23.87 -33.32
N PRO A 35 -12.80 -24.51 -32.83
CA PRO A 35 -12.73 -25.34 -31.63
C PRO A 35 -11.73 -26.48 -31.78
N SER A 36 -10.87 -26.65 -30.77
CA SER A 36 -10.04 -27.84 -30.59
C SER A 36 -10.89 -28.92 -29.91
N GLY A 37 -11.39 -29.85 -30.72
CA GLY A 37 -12.33 -30.90 -30.31
C GLY A 37 -13.71 -30.76 -30.97
N THR A 38 -14.50 -31.82 -30.91
CA THR A 38 -15.88 -31.81 -31.43
C THR A 38 -16.84 -31.48 -30.29
N ILE A 39 -17.72 -30.51 -30.48
CA ILE A 39 -18.80 -30.23 -29.52
C ILE A 39 -19.86 -31.34 -29.62
N PHE A 40 -20.21 -31.97 -28.50
CA PHE A 40 -21.25 -32.99 -28.37
C PHE A 40 -22.14 -32.71 -27.14
N ASN A 41 -23.15 -33.54 -26.89
CA ASN A 41 -24.05 -33.35 -25.74
C ASN A 41 -23.28 -33.53 -24.43
N GLY A 42 -23.41 -32.59 -23.49
CA GLY A 42 -22.63 -32.62 -22.25
C GLY A 42 -21.24 -31.99 -22.34
N SER A 43 -20.85 -31.41 -23.48
CA SER A 43 -19.52 -30.81 -23.61
C SER A 43 -19.32 -29.64 -22.63
N LYS A 44 -18.18 -29.65 -21.93
CA LYS A 44 -17.59 -28.49 -21.27
C LYS A 44 -16.63 -27.79 -22.23
N ILE A 45 -16.94 -26.55 -22.60
CA ILE A 45 -16.21 -25.74 -23.57
C ILE A 45 -15.42 -24.67 -22.82
N CYS A 46 -14.12 -24.58 -23.05
CA CYS A 46 -13.26 -23.59 -22.42
C CYS A 46 -12.80 -22.54 -23.42
N ILE A 47 -13.08 -21.27 -23.12
CA ILE A 47 -12.69 -20.12 -23.92
C ILE A 47 -11.47 -19.49 -23.25
N ILE A 48 -10.32 -19.54 -23.92
CA ILE A 48 -9.03 -19.09 -23.36
C ILE A 48 -8.48 -17.82 -24.06
N GLY A 49 -9.23 -17.25 -25.00
CA GLY A 49 -8.88 -16.00 -25.68
C GLY A 49 -10.13 -15.21 -26.08
N ASN A 50 -9.95 -14.02 -26.64
CA ASN A 50 -11.04 -13.11 -26.99
C ASN A 50 -11.87 -13.64 -28.17
N ARG A 51 -13.15 -13.94 -27.91
CA ARG A 51 -14.08 -14.54 -28.86
C ARG A 51 -15.26 -13.63 -29.16
N THR A 52 -15.38 -13.28 -30.44
CA THR A 52 -16.54 -12.56 -31.00
C THR A 52 -17.35 -13.42 -31.97
N ASN A 53 -16.75 -14.48 -32.52
CA ASN A 53 -17.43 -15.42 -33.40
C ASN A 53 -18.43 -16.29 -32.63
N ALA A 54 -19.61 -16.51 -33.22
CA ALA A 54 -20.63 -17.36 -32.61
C ALA A 54 -20.13 -18.80 -32.37
N ILE A 55 -20.58 -19.43 -31.29
CA ILE A 55 -20.38 -20.88 -31.06
C ILE A 55 -21.63 -21.63 -31.49
N ASN A 56 -21.46 -22.70 -32.27
CA ASN A 56 -22.58 -23.43 -32.83
C ASN A 56 -23.01 -24.59 -31.90
N PHE A 57 -24.18 -24.48 -31.26
CA PHE A 57 -24.79 -25.54 -30.44
C PHE A 57 -25.98 -26.23 -31.13
N ASN A 58 -26.12 -26.13 -32.46
CA ASN A 58 -27.21 -26.76 -33.18
C ASN A 58 -27.27 -28.27 -32.86
N ASN A 59 -28.45 -28.75 -32.47
CA ASN A 59 -28.71 -30.14 -32.09
C ASN A 59 -27.86 -30.64 -30.90
N ARG A 60 -27.42 -29.73 -30.02
CA ARG A 60 -26.69 -30.07 -28.79
C ARG A 60 -27.53 -29.77 -27.56
N ASN A 61 -27.22 -30.44 -26.45
CA ASN A 61 -27.85 -30.24 -25.15
C ASN A 61 -26.82 -30.32 -24.03
N ASN A 62 -27.15 -29.72 -22.88
CA ASN A 62 -26.37 -29.78 -21.65
C ASN A 62 -24.93 -29.26 -21.82
N ILE A 63 -24.76 -28.11 -22.48
CA ILE A 63 -23.46 -27.50 -22.72
C ILE A 63 -23.06 -26.64 -21.51
N SER A 64 -21.82 -26.82 -21.06
CA SER A 64 -21.21 -25.96 -20.04
C SER A 64 -20.10 -25.13 -20.66
N ILE A 65 -19.99 -23.86 -20.28
CA ILE A 65 -18.96 -22.94 -20.77
C ILE A 65 -18.10 -22.47 -19.60
N CYS A 66 -16.79 -22.50 -19.76
CA CYS A 66 -15.83 -21.86 -18.86
C CYS A 66 -15.07 -20.79 -19.62
N ILE A 67 -15.09 -19.55 -19.14
CA ILE A 67 -14.32 -18.44 -19.74
C ILE A 67 -13.14 -18.19 -18.80
N ALA A 68 -11.93 -18.44 -19.31
CA ALA A 68 -10.73 -18.28 -18.51
C ALA A 68 -10.46 -16.81 -18.19
N ASP A 69 -9.71 -16.57 -17.11
CA ASP A 69 -9.19 -15.24 -16.81
C ASP A 69 -8.38 -14.67 -18.00
N GLY A 70 -8.52 -13.36 -18.23
CA GLY A 70 -7.97 -12.66 -19.39
C GLY A 70 -8.67 -12.94 -20.74
N ALA A 71 -9.58 -13.92 -20.82
CA ALA A 71 -10.37 -14.18 -22.02
C ALA A 71 -11.69 -13.39 -22.02
N SER A 72 -12.30 -13.26 -23.20
CA SER A 72 -13.63 -12.67 -23.33
C SER A 72 -14.54 -13.41 -24.31
N TRP A 73 -15.84 -13.40 -24.03
CA TRP A 73 -16.86 -13.89 -24.94
C TRP A 73 -18.04 -12.93 -25.03
N ASN A 74 -18.41 -12.54 -26.25
CA ASN A 74 -19.57 -11.68 -26.50
C ASN A 74 -20.93 -12.40 -26.41
N GLY A 75 -20.95 -13.60 -25.82
CA GLY A 75 -22.16 -14.36 -25.57
C GLY A 75 -22.90 -14.84 -26.81
N GLN A 76 -22.28 -14.77 -28.00
CA GLN A 76 -22.91 -15.17 -29.26
C GLN A 76 -22.81 -16.69 -29.45
N ALA A 77 -23.96 -17.34 -29.63
CA ALA A 77 -24.06 -18.74 -29.99
C ALA A 77 -25.38 -19.06 -30.72
N ASN A 78 -25.35 -20.13 -31.50
CA ASN A 78 -26.52 -20.69 -32.18
C ASN A 78 -27.16 -21.74 -31.27
N SER A 79 -28.49 -21.77 -31.15
CA SER A 79 -29.22 -22.69 -30.27
C SER A 79 -28.84 -22.57 -28.78
N LEU A 80 -28.97 -21.37 -28.23
CA LEU A 80 -28.69 -21.04 -26.82
C LEU A 80 -29.49 -21.87 -25.80
N SER A 81 -30.59 -22.52 -26.21
CA SER A 81 -31.34 -23.48 -25.40
C SER A 81 -30.55 -24.74 -25.00
N ALA A 82 -29.37 -24.95 -25.59
CA ALA A 82 -28.49 -26.06 -25.24
C ALA A 82 -27.69 -25.83 -23.94
N LEU A 83 -27.64 -24.59 -23.44
CA LEU A 83 -26.80 -24.19 -22.30
C LEU A 83 -27.36 -24.72 -20.98
N ASN A 84 -26.47 -25.19 -20.11
CA ASN A 84 -26.76 -25.58 -18.73
C ASN A 84 -26.02 -24.68 -17.72
N GLN A 85 -24.72 -24.48 -17.92
CA GLN A 85 -23.89 -23.72 -16.99
C GLN A 85 -22.87 -22.83 -17.71
N ILE A 86 -22.63 -21.65 -17.15
CA ILE A 86 -21.56 -20.75 -17.56
C ILE A 86 -20.75 -20.35 -16.32
N ASP A 87 -19.47 -20.66 -16.30
CA ASP A 87 -18.53 -20.19 -15.29
C ASP A 87 -17.62 -19.14 -15.94
N ASN A 88 -17.73 -17.88 -15.53
CA ASN A 88 -16.98 -16.77 -16.10
C ASN A 88 -15.90 -16.28 -15.14
N TYR A 89 -14.63 -16.51 -15.46
CA TYR A 89 -13.48 -15.90 -14.78
C TYR A 89 -12.92 -14.69 -15.55
N GLY A 90 -13.20 -14.59 -16.85
CA GLY A 90 -12.83 -13.46 -17.70
C GLY A 90 -13.97 -12.44 -17.87
N THR A 91 -14.24 -12.03 -19.11
CA THR A 91 -15.33 -11.09 -19.43
C THR A 91 -16.39 -11.75 -20.32
N ILE A 92 -17.67 -11.66 -19.93
CA ILE A 92 -18.78 -12.06 -20.79
C ILE A 92 -19.74 -10.89 -21.00
N SER A 93 -20.21 -10.74 -22.24
CA SER A 93 -21.30 -9.82 -22.58
C SER A 93 -22.51 -10.62 -23.06
N VAL A 94 -23.60 -10.58 -22.29
CA VAL A 94 -24.86 -11.25 -22.62
C VAL A 94 -25.84 -10.21 -23.16
N SER A 95 -26.02 -10.22 -24.48
CA SER A 95 -26.93 -9.32 -25.19
C SER A 95 -28.17 -10.02 -25.75
N ASN A 96 -28.23 -11.35 -25.71
CA ASN A 96 -29.35 -12.15 -26.17
C ASN A 96 -29.97 -12.91 -24.99
N ASP A 97 -31.29 -13.06 -25.01
CA ASP A 97 -31.96 -13.90 -24.01
C ASP A 97 -31.70 -15.38 -24.30
N TYR A 98 -30.96 -16.05 -23.42
CA TYR A 98 -30.63 -17.47 -23.55
C TYR A 98 -31.83 -18.30 -23.11
N ASN A 99 -32.51 -18.99 -24.04
CA ASN A 99 -33.62 -19.89 -23.71
C ASN A 99 -33.19 -21.06 -22.81
N GLY A 100 -34.14 -21.66 -22.06
CA GLY A 100 -33.89 -22.80 -21.18
C GLY A 100 -33.52 -22.43 -19.73
N ASP A 101 -33.19 -23.46 -18.93
CA ASP A 101 -32.79 -23.34 -17.53
C ASP A 101 -31.26 -23.43 -17.45
N TRP A 102 -30.62 -22.33 -17.11
CA TRP A 102 -29.16 -22.27 -16.97
C TRP A 102 -28.75 -21.50 -15.72
N THR A 103 -27.53 -21.81 -15.26
CA THR A 103 -26.86 -21.10 -14.17
C THR A 103 -25.62 -20.39 -14.70
N LEU A 104 -25.47 -19.10 -14.39
CA LEU A 104 -24.27 -18.33 -14.69
C LEU A 104 -23.58 -17.95 -13.38
N ASN A 105 -22.34 -18.41 -13.20
CA ASN A 105 -21.46 -18.04 -12.09
C ASN A 105 -20.43 -17.04 -12.61
N ASN A 106 -20.55 -15.77 -12.23
CA ASN A 106 -19.65 -14.70 -12.64
C ASN A 106 -18.62 -14.43 -11.54
N TYR A 107 -17.37 -14.77 -11.81
CA TYR A 107 -16.19 -14.44 -11.00
C TYR A 107 -15.37 -13.29 -11.59
N GLY A 108 -15.57 -12.96 -12.87
CA GLY A 108 -14.96 -11.82 -13.57
C GLY A 108 -15.96 -10.69 -13.84
N THR A 109 -16.02 -10.22 -15.09
CA THR A 109 -16.92 -9.13 -15.49
C THR A 109 -18.08 -9.65 -16.34
N LEU A 110 -19.31 -9.39 -15.92
CA LEU A 110 -20.54 -9.69 -16.66
C LEU A 110 -21.19 -8.39 -17.14
N ASN A 111 -21.30 -8.20 -18.45
CA ASN A 111 -22.11 -7.14 -19.02
C ASN A 111 -23.46 -7.71 -19.48
N PHE A 112 -24.55 -7.14 -19.00
CA PHE A 112 -25.88 -7.71 -19.16
C PHE A 112 -26.86 -6.69 -19.74
N SER A 113 -27.26 -6.86 -21.00
CA SER A 113 -28.04 -5.84 -21.73
C SER A 113 -29.40 -6.34 -22.25
N THR A 114 -29.89 -7.47 -21.74
CA THR A 114 -31.20 -8.04 -22.10
C THR A 114 -32.04 -8.26 -20.83
N ASN A 115 -33.32 -8.63 -20.96
CA ASN A 115 -34.11 -9.13 -19.83
C ASN A 115 -34.02 -10.65 -19.79
N ILE A 116 -33.99 -11.23 -18.59
CA ILE A 116 -34.01 -12.69 -18.37
C ILE A 116 -35.40 -13.10 -17.87
N ASN A 117 -35.91 -14.19 -18.42
CA ASN A 117 -37.19 -14.78 -18.02
C ASN A 117 -37.02 -15.66 -16.76
N SER A 118 -38.13 -16.06 -16.15
CA SER A 118 -38.14 -16.94 -14.97
C SER A 118 -37.48 -18.31 -15.25
N SER A 119 -37.08 -19.02 -14.17
CA SER A 119 -36.42 -20.34 -14.09
C SER A 119 -34.87 -20.41 -14.17
N ARG A 120 -34.17 -19.28 -14.22
CA ARG A 120 -32.69 -19.22 -14.31
C ARG A 120 -32.03 -18.70 -13.04
N SER A 121 -30.72 -18.88 -12.94
CA SER A 121 -29.91 -18.35 -11.82
C SER A 121 -28.68 -17.61 -12.32
N VAL A 122 -28.47 -16.39 -11.80
CA VAL A 122 -27.25 -15.61 -12.00
C VAL A 122 -26.62 -15.38 -10.63
N ASN A 123 -25.40 -15.89 -10.46
CA ASN A 123 -24.59 -15.71 -9.29
C ASN A 123 -23.42 -14.77 -9.64
N ASN A 124 -23.52 -13.51 -9.25
CA ASN A 124 -22.48 -12.51 -9.42
C ASN A 124 -21.58 -12.43 -8.19
N PHE A 125 -20.34 -12.91 -8.30
CA PHE A 125 -19.31 -12.87 -7.26
C PHE A 125 -18.32 -11.70 -7.44
N ASN A 126 -18.36 -11.00 -8.57
CA ASN A 126 -17.50 -9.84 -8.84
C ASN A 126 -18.32 -8.73 -9.50
N THR A 127 -18.04 -8.29 -10.72
CA THR A 127 -18.73 -7.13 -11.30
C THR A 127 -19.80 -7.55 -12.32
N MET A 128 -21.04 -7.10 -12.13
CA MET A 128 -22.13 -7.20 -13.08
C MET A 128 -22.61 -5.80 -13.47
N ASN A 129 -22.51 -5.47 -14.76
CA ASN A 129 -22.93 -4.19 -15.31
C ASN A 129 -24.17 -4.36 -16.17
N VAL A 130 -25.20 -3.55 -15.93
CA VAL A 130 -26.40 -3.43 -16.74
C VAL A 130 -26.40 -2.01 -17.33
N PRO A 131 -26.00 -1.83 -18.60
CA PRO A 131 -25.92 -0.51 -19.23
C PRO A 131 -27.30 0.14 -19.49
N GLY A 132 -28.39 -0.61 -19.31
CA GLY A 132 -29.76 -0.14 -19.45
C GLY A 132 -30.63 -0.46 -18.24
N SER A 133 -31.94 -0.60 -18.47
CA SER A 133 -32.87 -1.05 -17.44
C SER A 133 -32.96 -2.58 -17.41
N ILE A 134 -33.28 -3.16 -16.26
CA ILE A 134 -33.44 -4.60 -16.08
C ILE A 134 -34.74 -4.97 -15.38
N ILE A 135 -35.38 -6.02 -15.87
CA ILE A 135 -36.49 -6.70 -15.20
C ILE A 135 -36.00 -8.06 -14.73
N VAL A 136 -36.01 -8.28 -13.41
CA VAL A 136 -35.56 -9.51 -12.77
C VAL A 136 -36.76 -10.41 -12.50
N ASN A 137 -36.85 -11.49 -13.28
CA ASN A 137 -37.81 -12.58 -13.11
C ASN A 137 -37.15 -13.90 -12.66
N PHE A 138 -35.85 -13.88 -12.41
CA PHE A 138 -35.00 -15.04 -12.17
C PHE A 138 -34.35 -14.97 -10.78
N ASN A 139 -33.61 -16.02 -10.40
CA ASN A 139 -32.85 -16.01 -9.16
C ASN A 139 -31.57 -15.19 -9.36
N LEU A 140 -31.51 -14.02 -8.72
CA LEU A 140 -30.36 -13.13 -8.77
C LEU A 140 -29.65 -13.14 -7.42
N PHE A 141 -28.39 -13.53 -7.44
CA PHE A 141 -27.54 -13.57 -6.26
C PHE A 141 -26.28 -12.75 -6.54
N SER A 142 -26.09 -11.61 -5.89
CA SER A 142 -24.95 -10.72 -6.12
C SER A 142 -24.16 -10.47 -4.84
N GLU A 143 -22.97 -11.05 -4.73
CA GLU A 143 -21.97 -10.82 -3.65
C GLU A 143 -20.95 -9.74 -4.01
N GLY A 144 -20.80 -9.42 -5.30
CA GLY A 144 -19.95 -8.34 -5.77
C GLY A 144 -20.75 -7.08 -6.12
N GLU A 145 -20.24 -6.30 -7.06
CA GLU A 145 -20.88 -5.07 -7.53
C GLU A 145 -21.93 -5.37 -8.60
N LEU A 146 -23.14 -4.88 -8.41
CA LEU A 146 -24.22 -4.85 -9.40
C LEU A 146 -24.51 -3.40 -9.77
N ASN A 147 -24.06 -2.98 -10.96
CA ASN A 147 -24.20 -1.62 -11.44
C ASN A 147 -25.28 -1.55 -12.53
N ILE A 148 -26.37 -0.83 -12.28
CA ILE A 148 -27.51 -0.68 -13.18
C ILE A 148 -27.64 0.80 -13.57
N VAL A 149 -27.36 1.11 -14.83
CA VAL A 149 -27.42 2.49 -15.36
C VAL A 149 -28.86 2.95 -15.55
N GLY A 150 -29.77 2.03 -15.88
CA GLY A 150 -31.21 2.31 -16.02
C GLY A 150 -32.00 2.08 -14.74
N SER A 151 -33.29 1.74 -14.90
CA SER A 151 -34.17 1.35 -13.80
C SER A 151 -34.17 -0.16 -13.58
N ALA A 152 -34.48 -0.59 -12.37
CA ALA A 152 -34.58 -2.00 -12.00
C ALA A 152 -36.00 -2.34 -11.53
N THR A 153 -36.55 -3.44 -12.03
CA THR A 153 -37.83 -3.99 -11.55
C THR A 153 -37.62 -5.43 -11.10
N PHE A 154 -37.84 -5.71 -9.82
CA PHE A 154 -37.78 -7.07 -9.28
C PHE A 154 -39.20 -7.61 -9.15
N ASN A 155 -39.53 -8.64 -9.91
CA ASN A 155 -40.88 -9.22 -9.94
C ASN A 155 -41.05 -10.31 -8.87
N SER A 156 -42.28 -10.58 -8.45
CA SER A 156 -42.60 -11.50 -7.34
C SER A 156 -42.14 -12.95 -7.52
N GLY A 157 -41.86 -13.38 -8.75
CA GLY A 157 -41.29 -14.70 -9.04
C GLY A 157 -39.76 -14.79 -8.94
N SER A 158 -39.08 -13.68 -8.66
CA SER A 158 -37.62 -13.65 -8.47
C SER A 158 -37.23 -14.00 -7.04
N ASN A 159 -36.03 -14.54 -6.85
CA ASN A 159 -35.38 -14.59 -5.53
C ASN A 159 -34.12 -13.74 -5.63
N VAL A 160 -34.08 -12.61 -4.91
CA VAL A 160 -33.00 -11.65 -4.99
C VAL A 160 -32.20 -11.67 -3.69
N SER A 161 -30.88 -11.83 -3.79
CA SER A 161 -29.96 -11.64 -2.67
C SER A 161 -28.87 -10.66 -3.09
N ILE A 162 -28.74 -9.57 -2.34
CA ILE A 162 -27.71 -8.56 -2.53
C ILE A 162 -26.80 -8.62 -1.31
N ILE A 163 -25.63 -9.25 -1.49
CA ILE A 163 -24.62 -9.52 -0.48
C ILE A 163 -23.35 -8.63 -0.68
N GLY A 164 -23.33 -7.87 -1.76
CA GLY A 164 -22.33 -6.85 -2.04
C GLY A 164 -22.97 -5.47 -2.19
N GLU A 165 -22.58 -4.77 -3.25
CA GLU A 165 -23.06 -3.42 -3.53
C GLU A 165 -23.97 -3.45 -4.77
N MET A 166 -25.15 -2.86 -4.65
CA MET A 166 -26.06 -2.66 -5.77
C MET A 166 -26.27 -1.17 -6.00
N ASN A 167 -25.89 -0.69 -7.17
CA ASN A 167 -26.07 0.69 -7.59
C ASN A 167 -27.09 0.74 -8.72
N VAL A 168 -28.18 1.48 -8.53
CA VAL A 168 -29.21 1.76 -9.55
C VAL A 168 -29.23 3.25 -9.81
N ALA A 169 -28.75 3.70 -10.96
CA ALA A 169 -28.78 5.11 -11.31
C ALA A 169 -30.23 5.60 -11.56
N GLY A 170 -31.10 4.75 -12.11
CA GLY A 170 -32.53 5.01 -12.28
C GLY A 170 -33.38 4.67 -11.05
N SER A 171 -34.64 4.28 -11.28
CA SER A 171 -35.60 3.94 -10.21
C SER A 171 -35.60 2.43 -9.92
N LEU A 172 -35.97 2.04 -8.70
CA LEU A 172 -36.13 0.65 -8.27
C LEU A 172 -37.58 0.35 -7.89
N ALA A 173 -38.21 -0.62 -8.56
CA ALA A 173 -39.50 -1.18 -8.18
C ALA A 173 -39.32 -2.60 -7.64
N ASN A 174 -39.53 -2.79 -6.33
CA ASN A 174 -39.43 -4.08 -5.67
C ASN A 174 -40.81 -4.72 -5.47
N ASN A 175 -41.06 -5.86 -6.10
CA ASN A 175 -42.21 -6.73 -5.88
C ASN A 175 -41.80 -8.11 -5.32
N SER A 176 -40.54 -8.24 -4.87
CA SER A 176 -39.92 -9.49 -4.47
C SER A 176 -39.33 -9.41 -3.06
N THR A 177 -38.79 -10.54 -2.59
CA THR A 177 -37.94 -10.56 -1.40
C THR A 177 -36.49 -10.29 -1.80
N ILE A 178 -35.90 -9.24 -1.21
CA ILE A 178 -34.48 -8.91 -1.28
C ILE A 178 -33.83 -9.30 0.04
N ASN A 179 -32.99 -10.34 0.01
CA ASN A 179 -32.12 -10.69 1.12
C ASN A 179 -30.87 -9.80 1.06
N LEU A 180 -30.65 -8.95 2.06
CA LEU A 180 -29.64 -7.90 2.04
C LEU A 180 -28.54 -8.16 3.06
N ALA A 181 -27.31 -8.30 2.57
CA ALA A 181 -26.07 -8.24 3.33
C ALA A 181 -25.15 -7.23 2.64
N GLY A 182 -25.37 -5.92 2.72
CA GLY A 182 -24.58 -4.92 1.97
C GLY A 182 -25.35 -3.64 1.67
N THR A 183 -25.05 -2.99 0.55
CA THR A 183 -25.62 -1.69 0.20
C THR A 183 -26.50 -1.74 -1.04
N ILE A 184 -27.61 -1.00 -1.00
CA ILE A 184 -28.45 -0.69 -2.16
C ILE A 184 -28.52 0.83 -2.29
N SER A 185 -28.01 1.36 -3.38
CA SER A 185 -28.03 2.79 -3.71
C SER A 185 -28.93 3.01 -4.92
N VAL A 186 -29.94 3.88 -4.80
CA VAL A 186 -30.91 4.19 -5.84
C VAL A 186 -30.89 5.70 -6.13
N GLY A 187 -30.46 6.09 -7.32
CA GLY A 187 -30.40 7.49 -7.78
C GLY A 187 -31.78 8.08 -8.11
N GLY A 188 -32.72 7.25 -8.57
CA GLY A 188 -34.10 7.62 -8.84
C GLY A 188 -35.04 7.41 -7.65
N ALA A 189 -36.31 7.12 -7.95
CA ALA A 189 -37.30 6.77 -6.94
C ALA A 189 -37.21 5.27 -6.58
N MET A 190 -37.55 4.93 -5.35
CA MET A 190 -37.70 3.55 -4.91
C MET A 190 -39.12 3.29 -4.43
N THR A 191 -39.74 2.23 -4.96
CA THR A 191 -41.05 1.73 -4.50
C THR A 191 -40.92 0.27 -4.08
N ASN A 192 -41.12 -0.01 -2.80
CA ASN A 192 -41.29 -1.35 -2.27
C ASN A 192 -42.80 -1.67 -2.21
N ASN A 193 -43.30 -2.40 -3.20
CA ASN A 193 -44.74 -2.66 -3.36
C ASN A 193 -45.26 -3.61 -2.26
N GLY A 194 -46.58 -3.79 -2.14
CA GLY A 194 -47.19 -4.59 -1.05
C GLY A 194 -46.69 -6.03 -0.91
N ASN A 195 -46.21 -6.65 -2.00
CA ASN A 195 -45.58 -7.99 -1.98
C ASN A 195 -44.04 -7.94 -1.83
N GLY A 196 -43.47 -6.73 -1.86
CA GLY A 196 -42.05 -6.49 -1.74
C GLY A 196 -41.58 -6.61 -0.28
N ARG A 197 -40.43 -7.24 -0.09
CA ARG A 197 -39.80 -7.39 1.22
C ARG A 197 -38.30 -7.14 1.10
N ILE A 198 -37.74 -6.42 2.06
CA ILE A 198 -36.30 -6.21 2.20
C ILE A 198 -35.91 -6.70 3.58
N GLU A 199 -35.04 -7.70 3.64
CA GLU A 199 -34.65 -8.37 4.89
C GLU A 199 -33.15 -8.32 5.07
N ALA A 200 -32.69 -7.74 6.16
CA ALA A 200 -31.28 -7.82 6.53
C ALA A 200 -30.89 -9.26 6.89
N LEU A 201 -29.79 -9.74 6.32
CA LEU A 201 -29.14 -10.97 6.73
C LEU A 201 -28.17 -10.71 7.89
N ASP A 202 -27.79 -11.79 8.58
CA ASP A 202 -26.73 -11.76 9.60
C ASP A 202 -25.37 -11.60 8.90
N ALA A 203 -25.02 -10.35 8.62
CA ALA A 203 -23.81 -9.98 7.91
C ALA A 203 -22.95 -9.06 8.76
N ASN A 204 -21.65 -9.21 8.61
CA ASN A 204 -20.64 -8.50 9.38
C ASN A 204 -20.31 -7.16 8.72
N GLN A 205 -21.32 -6.45 8.23
CA GLN A 205 -21.19 -5.18 7.53
C GLN A 205 -22.47 -4.37 7.71
N CYS A 206 -22.38 -3.05 7.50
CA CYS A 206 -23.57 -2.23 7.52
C CYS A 206 -24.49 -2.59 6.35
N ASN A 207 -25.75 -2.87 6.67
CA ASN A 207 -26.80 -3.04 5.68
C ASN A 207 -27.48 -1.70 5.45
N SER A 208 -27.45 -1.18 4.23
CA SER A 208 -28.07 0.12 3.96
C SER A 208 -28.85 0.18 2.67
N VAL A 209 -29.98 0.88 2.71
CA VAL A 209 -30.72 1.30 1.52
C VAL A 209 -30.71 2.83 1.46
N SER A 210 -30.06 3.38 0.43
CA SER A 210 -30.00 4.81 0.18
C SER A 210 -30.79 5.14 -1.08
N VAL A 211 -31.79 6.01 -0.95
CA VAL A 211 -32.63 6.46 -2.06
C VAL A 211 -32.46 7.96 -2.23
N VAL A 212 -32.10 8.43 -3.42
CA VAL A 212 -31.98 9.88 -3.69
C VAL A 212 -33.37 10.48 -3.95
N GLY A 213 -34.18 9.85 -4.81
CA GLY A 213 -35.54 10.28 -5.14
C GLY A 213 -36.60 9.99 -4.07
N SER A 214 -37.86 9.87 -4.47
CA SER A 214 -38.94 9.49 -3.54
C SER A 214 -38.76 8.05 -3.07
N PHE A 215 -39.04 7.81 -1.79
CA PHE A 215 -38.96 6.48 -1.19
C PHE A 215 -40.33 6.07 -0.63
N GLY A 216 -41.00 5.14 -1.30
CA GLY A 216 -42.30 4.59 -0.87
C GLY A 216 -42.20 3.11 -0.52
N SER A 217 -42.90 2.70 0.54
CA SER A 217 -43.05 1.30 0.90
C SER A 217 -44.49 1.00 1.31
N ASP A 218 -45.15 0.14 0.55
CA ASP A 218 -46.37 -0.57 0.95
C ASP A 218 -46.05 -2.01 1.40
N GLY A 219 -44.83 -2.48 1.14
CA GLY A 219 -44.28 -3.76 1.60
C GLY A 219 -43.45 -3.64 2.89
N VAL A 220 -42.72 -4.71 3.23
CA VAL A 220 -41.98 -4.81 4.49
C VAL A 220 -40.49 -4.49 4.32
N ILE A 221 -39.93 -3.75 5.26
CA ILE A 221 -38.49 -3.49 5.36
C ILE A 221 -38.08 -3.81 6.79
N THR A 222 -37.23 -4.82 6.96
CA THR A 222 -36.91 -5.39 8.27
C THR A 222 -35.41 -5.57 8.46
N GLY A 223 -34.94 -5.24 9.66
CA GLY A 223 -33.59 -5.57 10.10
C GLY A 223 -33.52 -7.03 10.58
N ASN A 224 -32.42 -7.37 11.24
CA ASN A 224 -32.16 -8.71 11.79
C ASN A 224 -32.25 -8.77 13.33
N ASN A 225 -32.66 -7.67 14.00
CA ASN A 225 -32.67 -7.50 15.47
C ASN A 225 -31.32 -7.77 16.15
N LEU A 226 -30.21 -7.75 15.40
CA LEU A 226 -28.87 -7.87 15.96
C LEU A 226 -28.37 -6.47 16.34
N ASP A 227 -28.66 -6.06 17.57
CA ASP A 227 -28.09 -4.84 18.17
C ASP A 227 -26.89 -5.26 19.03
N PHE A 228 -25.66 -5.00 18.58
CA PHE A 228 -24.47 -5.22 19.40
C PHE A 228 -23.32 -4.26 19.07
N ASN A 229 -23.03 -3.38 20.03
CA ASN A 229 -21.75 -2.70 20.27
C ASN A 229 -20.69 -2.86 19.18
N ASN A 230 -20.73 -1.96 18.19
CA ASN A 230 -19.62 -1.65 17.27
C ASN A 230 -19.11 -2.79 16.35
N THR A 231 -19.91 -3.82 16.03
CA THR A 231 -19.47 -4.88 15.07
C THR A 231 -20.49 -5.29 14.00
N GLY A 232 -21.71 -4.76 14.00
CA GLY A 232 -22.67 -5.00 12.92
C GLY A 232 -23.88 -4.09 13.09
N THR A 233 -24.17 -3.25 12.11
CA THR A 233 -25.30 -2.32 12.20
C THR A 233 -26.57 -2.98 11.69
N ALA A 234 -27.70 -2.63 12.32
CA ALA A 234 -29.03 -2.91 11.80
C ALA A 234 -29.20 -2.35 10.37
N LEU A 235 -30.24 -2.80 9.65
CA LEU A 235 -30.61 -2.21 8.37
C LEU A 235 -30.95 -0.73 8.54
N VAL A 236 -30.12 0.14 7.96
CA VAL A 236 -30.37 1.58 7.95
C VAL A 236 -30.93 2.02 6.62
N VAL A 237 -31.89 2.93 6.66
CA VAL A 237 -32.37 3.63 5.48
C VAL A 237 -32.08 5.12 5.59
N ASN A 238 -31.69 5.76 4.49
CA ASN A 238 -31.30 7.18 4.52
C ASN A 238 -32.47 8.14 4.79
N LYS A 239 -33.72 7.69 4.64
CA LYS A 239 -34.93 8.44 4.99
C LYS A 239 -36.11 7.50 5.27
N MET A 240 -37.08 7.97 6.04
CA MET A 240 -38.31 7.23 6.32
C MET A 240 -39.12 7.01 5.03
N PRO A 241 -39.48 5.77 4.66
CA PRO A 241 -40.37 5.54 3.52
C PRO A 241 -41.77 6.15 3.74
N GLY A 242 -42.33 6.69 2.66
CA GLY A 242 -43.77 6.97 2.53
C GLY A 242 -44.57 5.68 2.32
N GLY A 243 -45.86 5.81 1.98
CA GLY A 243 -46.75 4.66 1.73
C GLY A 243 -47.56 4.23 2.96
N ASN A 244 -48.32 3.15 2.78
CA ASN A 244 -49.35 2.68 3.71
C ASN A 244 -48.88 1.53 4.62
N ALA A 245 -47.65 1.03 4.47
CA ALA A 245 -47.11 -0.02 5.34
C ALA A 245 -47.09 0.43 6.81
N ASN A 246 -47.45 -0.47 7.73
CA ASN A 246 -47.40 -0.22 9.18
C ASN A 246 -47.04 -1.53 9.95
N PRO A 247 -45.90 -1.57 10.68
CA PRO A 247 -44.87 -0.55 10.75
C PRO A 247 -44.12 -0.39 9.42
N LYS A 248 -43.58 0.79 9.17
CA LYS A 248 -42.82 1.10 7.94
C LYS A 248 -41.42 0.49 7.93
N LEU A 249 -40.83 0.32 9.11
CA LEU A 249 -39.58 -0.36 9.37
C LEU A 249 -39.80 -1.26 10.59
N GLU A 250 -39.25 -2.48 10.57
CA GLU A 250 -39.33 -3.44 11.68
C GLU A 250 -38.00 -4.19 11.87
N GLY A 251 -37.93 -5.10 12.84
CA GLY A 251 -36.74 -5.94 13.04
C GLY A 251 -35.47 -5.19 13.40
N GLY A 252 -35.58 -4.02 14.04
CA GLY A 252 -34.46 -3.14 14.35
C GLY A 252 -34.01 -2.25 13.19
N ALA A 253 -34.66 -2.32 12.03
CA ALA A 253 -34.40 -1.37 10.94
C ALA A 253 -34.74 0.06 11.38
N SER A 254 -33.88 1.01 11.02
CA SER A 254 -34.01 2.40 11.47
C SER A 254 -33.63 3.39 10.36
N VAL A 255 -34.06 4.64 10.53
CA VAL A 255 -33.58 5.73 9.68
C VAL A 255 -32.24 6.20 10.21
N GLY A 256 -31.25 6.27 9.36
CA GLY A 256 -29.90 6.70 9.72
C GLY A 256 -28.92 6.52 8.58
N THR A 257 -27.66 6.66 8.92
CA THR A 257 -26.54 6.34 8.02
C THR A 257 -25.76 5.21 8.65
N CYS A 258 -25.09 4.41 7.82
CA CYS A 258 -23.99 3.60 8.34
C CYS A 258 -23.02 4.55 9.05
N SER A 259 -22.50 4.16 10.22
CA SER A 259 -21.31 4.82 10.74
C SER A 259 -20.24 4.64 9.69
N SER A 260 -19.85 5.71 9.02
CA SER A 260 -18.66 5.68 8.17
C SER A 260 -17.50 5.36 9.10
N SER A 261 -16.95 4.14 9.01
CA SER A 261 -15.50 4.11 9.07
C SER A 261 -15.08 4.92 7.86
N ASP A 262 -14.42 6.06 8.06
CA ASP A 262 -13.98 6.88 6.94
C ASP A 262 -13.26 5.97 5.95
N CYS A 263 -13.76 6.00 4.70
CA CYS A 263 -13.35 5.00 3.72
C CYS A 263 -11.83 5.02 3.54
N LEU A 264 -11.28 6.23 3.59
CA LEU A 264 -9.88 6.56 3.68
C LEU A 264 -9.66 7.33 4.99
N GLU A 265 -8.78 6.81 5.83
CA GLU A 265 -8.24 7.51 6.99
C GLU A 265 -6.77 7.84 6.69
N ILE A 266 -6.38 9.11 6.88
CA ILE A 266 -4.99 9.56 6.69
C ILE A 266 -4.36 9.79 8.05
N VAL A 267 -3.23 9.12 8.31
CA VAL A 267 -2.47 9.26 9.55
C VAL A 267 -1.06 9.72 9.21
N GLU A 268 -0.59 10.75 9.91
CA GLU A 268 0.76 11.28 9.74
C GLU A 268 1.59 11.05 10.99
N VAL A 269 2.81 10.57 10.81
CA VAL A 269 3.78 10.33 11.88
C VAL A 269 5.12 10.88 11.43
N ILE A 270 5.79 11.65 12.28
CA ILE A 270 7.17 12.06 12.03
C ILE A 270 8.09 11.00 12.65
N ASP A 271 8.96 10.41 11.84
CA ASP A 271 9.95 9.43 12.29
C ASP A 271 11.32 9.70 11.65
N LEU A 272 12.35 9.82 12.50
CA LEU A 272 13.74 10.07 12.10
C LEU A 272 13.92 11.22 11.06
N GLY A 273 13.09 12.27 11.13
CA GLY A 273 13.13 13.41 10.22
C GLY A 273 12.42 13.20 8.87
N ASN A 274 11.68 12.11 8.71
CA ASN A 274 10.78 11.88 7.57
C ASN A 274 9.32 12.03 8.00
N LEU A 275 8.47 12.50 7.10
CA LEU A 275 7.02 12.46 7.26
C LEU A 275 6.51 11.13 6.71
N LEU A 276 5.96 10.29 7.57
CA LEU A 276 5.28 9.06 7.21
C LEU A 276 3.78 9.35 7.10
N ARG A 277 3.23 9.26 5.89
CA ARG A 277 1.79 9.41 5.65
C ARG A 277 1.17 8.07 5.29
N TYR A 278 0.26 7.60 6.13
CA TYR A 278 -0.51 6.38 5.93
C TYR A 278 -1.87 6.71 5.34
N TYR A 279 -2.21 6.10 4.21
CA TYR A 279 -3.54 6.09 3.62
C TYR A 279 -4.18 4.73 3.91
N ILE A 280 -5.16 4.69 4.81
CA ILE A 280 -5.81 3.47 5.29
C ILE A 280 -7.20 3.35 4.66
N PHE A 281 -7.35 2.43 3.70
CA PHE A 281 -8.60 2.17 3.00
C PHE A 281 -9.36 0.99 3.60
N ARG A 282 -10.59 1.26 4.06
CA ARG A 282 -11.53 0.27 4.63
C ARG A 282 -12.68 -0.08 3.70
N CYS A 283 -12.82 0.66 2.60
CA CYS A 283 -13.69 0.38 1.47
C CYS A 283 -13.03 0.86 0.17
N ASP A 284 -13.72 0.63 -0.95
CA ASP A 284 -13.26 1.08 -2.27
C ASP A 284 -13.08 2.59 -2.30
N GLY A 285 -12.01 3.04 -2.94
CA GLY A 285 -11.62 4.45 -2.92
C GLY A 285 -10.63 4.80 -4.02
N ILE A 286 -10.11 6.01 -3.95
CA ILE A 286 -9.07 6.49 -4.85
C ILE A 286 -7.87 6.88 -3.98
N LEU A 287 -6.73 6.25 -4.24
CA LEU A 287 -5.46 6.73 -3.76
C LEU A 287 -5.03 7.87 -4.68
N ASN A 288 -4.98 9.07 -4.12
CA ASN A 288 -4.25 10.18 -4.68
C ASN A 288 -3.10 10.44 -3.72
N VAL A 289 -1.88 10.14 -4.16
CA VAL A 289 -0.70 10.56 -3.40
C VAL A 289 -0.54 12.03 -3.70
N ASP A 290 -0.67 12.86 -2.68
CA ASP A 290 -0.58 14.30 -2.86
C ASP A 290 0.78 14.64 -3.48
N SER A 291 0.77 15.54 -4.46
CA SER A 291 2.01 16.17 -4.90
C SER A 291 2.65 16.79 -3.66
N PRO A 292 3.96 16.67 -3.47
CA PRO A 292 4.67 17.32 -2.37
C PRO A 292 4.70 18.86 -2.47
N VAL A 293 3.65 19.46 -3.00
CA VAL A 293 3.48 20.90 -3.13
C VAL A 293 2.03 21.22 -2.83
N ILE A 294 1.79 21.91 -1.71
CA ILE A 294 0.57 22.70 -1.51
C ILE A 294 1.03 24.04 -0.93
N GLU A 295 0.72 25.11 -1.69
CA GLU A 295 0.64 26.52 -1.27
C GLU A 295 1.62 26.94 -0.16
N ASP A 296 2.79 27.43 -0.59
CA ASP A 296 3.84 28.09 0.19
C ASP A 296 4.69 27.17 1.13
N GLU A 297 5.94 26.88 0.70
CA GLU A 297 7.15 26.66 1.55
C GLU A 297 7.63 25.28 2.06
N TYR A 298 7.30 24.14 1.44
CA TYR A 298 8.16 22.93 1.58
C TYR A 298 8.22 22.12 0.28
N GLU A 299 9.42 21.79 -0.20
CA GLU A 299 9.60 20.69 -1.16
C GLU A 299 9.70 19.37 -0.35
N GLU A 300 8.70 18.50 -0.42
CA GLU A 300 8.83 17.13 0.08
C GLU A 300 9.31 16.21 -1.08
N GLU A 301 10.20 15.26 -0.84
CA GLU A 301 10.55 14.25 -1.84
C GLU A 301 9.96 12.91 -1.40
N ILE A 302 9.17 12.26 -2.25
CA ILE A 302 8.71 10.89 -2.01
C ILE A 302 9.94 9.98 -2.05
N LEU A 303 10.34 9.45 -0.90
CA LEU A 303 11.46 8.53 -0.78
C LEU A 303 11.06 7.10 -1.16
N SER A 304 9.90 6.66 -0.68
CA SER A 304 9.37 5.33 -0.92
C SER A 304 7.87 5.31 -0.73
N VAL A 305 7.21 4.39 -1.45
CA VAL A 305 5.80 4.08 -1.25
C VAL A 305 5.68 2.59 -1.02
N THR A 306 5.21 2.21 0.16
CA THR A 306 4.98 0.81 0.55
C THR A 306 3.49 0.58 0.64
N ALA A 307 3.01 -0.60 0.23
CA ALA A 307 1.60 -0.93 0.34
C ALA A 307 1.35 -2.33 0.89
N LEU A 308 0.30 -2.44 1.69
CA LEU A 308 -0.30 -3.68 2.16
C LEU A 308 -1.69 -3.84 1.55
N ILE A 309 -1.93 -4.97 0.91
CA ILE A 309 -3.24 -5.33 0.33
C ILE A 309 -3.73 -6.60 1.04
N VAL A 310 -4.79 -6.47 1.84
CA VAL A 310 -5.46 -7.59 2.51
C VAL A 310 -6.82 -7.82 1.86
N ALA A 311 -7.06 -9.03 1.38
CA ALA A 311 -8.35 -9.41 0.80
C ALA A 311 -9.41 -9.75 1.86
N GLY A 312 -10.68 -9.86 1.46
CA GLY A 312 -11.74 -10.32 2.36
C GLY A 312 -11.57 -11.78 2.78
N GLY A 313 -11.91 -12.10 4.02
CA GLY A 313 -11.91 -13.49 4.51
C GLY A 313 -13.11 -14.29 4.01
N GLY A 314 -13.00 -15.62 3.95
CA GLY A 314 -14.10 -16.51 3.57
C GLY A 314 -15.09 -16.75 4.72
N GLY A 315 -16.35 -17.03 4.39
CA GLY A 315 -17.39 -17.38 5.36
C GLY A 315 -17.28 -18.83 5.86
N GLY A 316 -17.75 -19.08 7.07
CA GLY A 316 -17.77 -20.42 7.68
C GLY A 316 -18.87 -21.33 7.11
N GLY A 317 -18.72 -22.64 7.29
CA GLY A 317 -19.70 -23.64 6.89
C GLY A 317 -20.84 -23.82 7.90
N LEU A 318 -21.91 -24.50 7.47
CA LEU A 318 -23.08 -24.84 8.29
C LEU A 318 -23.10 -26.32 8.68
N GLY A 319 -23.16 -26.54 9.99
CA GLY A 319 -23.48 -27.83 10.58
C GLY A 319 -22.84 -28.05 11.93
N LEU A 320 -23.20 -29.17 12.54
CA LEU A 320 -22.62 -29.65 13.81
C LEU A 320 -21.21 -30.24 13.64
N SER A 321 -20.66 -30.21 12.43
CA SER A 321 -19.33 -30.73 12.09
C SER A 321 -18.79 -30.05 10.82
N ALA A 322 -18.97 -28.74 10.74
CA ALA A 322 -18.63 -27.92 9.59
C ALA A 322 -17.25 -27.26 9.76
N GLY A 323 -16.65 -26.85 8.64
CA GLY A 323 -15.34 -26.22 8.62
C GLY A 323 -15.41 -24.69 8.67
N GLY A 324 -14.36 -24.07 9.20
CA GLY A 324 -14.22 -22.61 9.25
C GLY A 324 -13.82 -22.01 7.91
N GLY A 325 -14.09 -20.71 7.69
CA GLY A 325 -13.62 -19.98 6.52
C GLY A 325 -12.14 -19.64 6.60
N GLY A 326 -11.43 -19.59 5.47
CA GLY A 326 -10.03 -19.18 5.38
C GLY A 326 -9.88 -17.66 5.37
N ALA A 327 -8.71 -17.17 5.79
CA ALA A 327 -8.35 -15.76 5.69
C ALA A 327 -8.19 -15.30 4.22
N GLY A 328 -8.33 -14.00 3.99
CA GLY A 328 -7.95 -13.35 2.74
C GLY A 328 -6.45 -13.42 2.52
N GLY A 329 -6.03 -13.39 1.26
CA GLY A 329 -4.64 -13.25 0.88
C GLY A 329 -4.09 -11.89 1.31
N ILE A 330 -2.79 -11.86 1.60
CA ILE A 330 -2.06 -10.65 1.98
C ILE A 330 -0.89 -10.48 1.01
N ILE A 331 -0.76 -9.29 0.44
CA ILE A 331 0.36 -8.88 -0.41
C ILE A 331 0.98 -7.64 0.22
N GLU A 332 2.29 -7.66 0.38
CA GLU A 332 3.10 -6.51 0.73
C GLU A 332 3.93 -6.12 -0.49
N ILE A 333 4.00 -4.83 -0.77
CA ILE A 333 4.67 -4.26 -1.94
C ILE A 333 5.63 -3.21 -1.44
N GLU A 334 6.91 -3.49 -1.59
CA GLU A 334 7.98 -2.50 -1.50
C GLU A 334 8.03 -1.74 -2.83
N ASP A 335 8.21 -0.42 -2.78
CA ASP A 335 8.36 0.46 -3.94
C ASP A 335 7.19 0.42 -4.95
N LEU A 336 5.98 0.70 -4.46
CA LEU A 336 4.78 0.83 -5.29
C LEU A 336 4.95 1.95 -6.35
N PRO A 337 4.80 1.68 -7.66
CA PRO A 337 5.07 2.65 -8.71
C PRO A 337 3.89 3.61 -8.90
N VAL A 338 3.73 4.53 -7.96
CA VAL A 338 2.73 5.60 -8.01
C VAL A 338 3.39 6.95 -8.26
N SER A 339 2.65 7.85 -8.89
CA SER A 339 3.06 9.23 -9.16
C SER A 339 2.12 10.17 -8.44
N ALA A 340 2.69 11.24 -7.90
CA ALA A 340 1.93 12.25 -7.19
C ALA A 340 0.89 12.92 -8.11
N GLY A 341 -0.29 13.23 -7.57
CA GLY A 341 -1.40 13.84 -8.31
C GLY A 341 -2.14 12.91 -9.28
N ILE A 342 -1.76 11.64 -9.38
CA ILE A 342 -2.48 10.63 -10.17
C ILE A 342 -3.45 9.86 -9.28
N ASN A 343 -4.67 9.64 -9.79
CA ASN A 343 -5.70 8.84 -9.14
C ASN A 343 -5.50 7.34 -9.43
N TYR A 344 -5.25 6.56 -8.39
CA TYR A 344 -5.17 5.11 -8.47
C TYR A 344 -6.39 4.48 -7.78
N PRO A 345 -7.18 3.66 -8.48
CA PRO A 345 -8.32 3.00 -7.85
C PRO A 345 -7.85 1.97 -6.83
N VAL A 346 -8.49 2.00 -5.66
CA VAL A 346 -8.31 1.05 -4.56
C VAL A 346 -9.58 0.24 -4.44
N LYS A 347 -9.45 -1.08 -4.44
CA LYS A 347 -10.56 -2.00 -4.15
C LYS A 347 -10.28 -2.76 -2.87
N VAL A 348 -11.23 -2.75 -1.94
CA VAL A 348 -11.18 -3.47 -0.67
C VAL A 348 -12.19 -4.60 -0.71
N GLY A 349 -11.68 -5.83 -0.75
CA GLY A 349 -12.48 -7.04 -0.81
C GLY A 349 -13.37 -7.22 0.42
N LYS A 350 -14.68 -7.37 0.19
CA LYS A 350 -15.65 -7.72 1.24
C LYS A 350 -15.44 -9.16 1.74
N GLY A 351 -15.77 -9.40 3.00
CA GLY A 351 -15.78 -10.74 3.57
C GLY A 351 -16.90 -11.62 2.98
N GLY A 352 -16.62 -12.91 2.82
CA GLY A 352 -17.57 -13.89 2.31
C GLY A 352 -18.63 -14.24 3.36
N VAL A 353 -19.88 -14.36 2.93
CA VAL A 353 -20.98 -14.74 3.83
C VAL A 353 -20.88 -16.20 4.26
N GLY A 354 -21.12 -16.43 5.55
CA GLY A 354 -21.21 -17.77 6.11
C GLY A 354 -22.42 -18.54 5.58
N SER A 355 -22.33 -19.86 5.51
CA SER A 355 -23.38 -20.67 4.89
C SER A 355 -24.71 -20.61 5.64
N SER A 356 -25.81 -20.42 4.91
CA SER A 356 -27.20 -20.48 5.42
C SER A 356 -27.87 -21.84 5.20
N SER A 357 -27.21 -22.79 4.54
CA SER A 357 -27.73 -24.13 4.29
C SER A 357 -26.64 -25.19 4.41
N ALA A 358 -26.96 -26.34 5.01
CA ALA A 358 -26.03 -27.47 5.06
C ALA A 358 -25.60 -27.96 3.65
N SER A 359 -26.40 -27.66 2.63
CA SER A 359 -26.17 -27.98 1.21
C SER A 359 -25.33 -26.96 0.45
N LEU A 360 -24.78 -25.95 1.13
CA LEU A 360 -23.92 -24.92 0.53
C LEU A 360 -22.69 -24.74 1.40
N GLN A 361 -21.50 -24.62 0.81
CA GLN A 361 -20.31 -24.18 1.53
C GLN A 361 -20.47 -22.71 1.94
N GLY A 362 -19.68 -22.27 2.93
CA GLY A 362 -19.42 -20.86 3.13
C GLY A 362 -18.88 -20.22 1.85
N ARG A 363 -19.09 -18.91 1.69
CA ARG A 363 -18.69 -18.20 0.48
C ARG A 363 -17.25 -17.72 0.57
N ASN A 364 -16.62 -17.53 -0.58
CA ASN A 364 -15.27 -16.96 -0.59
C ASN A 364 -15.36 -15.48 -0.25
N GLY A 365 -14.29 -14.93 0.31
CA GLY A 365 -14.12 -13.48 0.35
C GLY A 365 -13.85 -12.92 -1.04
N ASN A 366 -14.04 -11.62 -1.19
CA ASN A 366 -13.72 -10.91 -2.42
C ASN A 366 -12.24 -10.47 -2.42
N ASN A 367 -11.69 -10.25 -3.61
CA ASN A 367 -10.32 -9.78 -3.78
C ASN A 367 -10.19 -8.30 -3.40
N SER A 368 -9.02 -7.93 -2.90
CA SER A 368 -8.58 -6.53 -2.81
C SER A 368 -7.57 -6.25 -3.92
N SER A 369 -7.47 -5.00 -4.38
CA SER A 369 -6.48 -4.63 -5.39
C SER A 369 -6.04 -3.17 -5.33
N LEU A 370 -4.79 -2.94 -5.70
CA LEU A 370 -4.15 -1.64 -5.83
C LEU A 370 -3.07 -1.71 -6.92
N VAL A 371 -3.07 -0.78 -7.88
CA VAL A 371 -2.04 -0.61 -8.92
C VAL A 371 -1.65 -1.95 -9.60
N GLY A 372 -2.63 -2.67 -10.14
CA GLY A 372 -2.42 -3.93 -10.86
C GLY A 372 -2.08 -5.15 -9.98
N ASN A 373 -1.90 -4.97 -8.67
CA ASN A 373 -1.72 -6.07 -7.72
C ASN A 373 -3.08 -6.47 -7.12
N SER A 374 -3.35 -7.77 -7.00
CA SER A 374 -4.60 -8.28 -6.44
C SER A 374 -4.37 -9.41 -5.45
N ALA A 375 -4.83 -9.20 -4.21
CA ALA A 375 -4.87 -10.22 -3.18
C ALA A 375 -6.17 -11.02 -3.30
N LEU A 376 -6.08 -12.35 -3.27
CA LEU A 376 -7.25 -13.22 -3.44
C LEU A 376 -8.04 -13.34 -2.14
N GLY A 377 -9.37 -13.29 -2.22
CA GLY A 377 -10.23 -13.51 -1.06
C GLY A 377 -10.13 -14.93 -0.50
N GLY A 378 -10.45 -15.07 0.79
CA GLY A 378 -10.32 -16.32 1.53
C GLY A 378 -11.34 -17.39 1.12
N GLY A 379 -10.98 -18.65 1.26
CA GLY A 379 -11.83 -19.78 0.90
C GLY A 379 -12.95 -20.02 1.90
N GLY A 380 -14.19 -20.21 1.44
CA GLY A 380 -15.31 -20.54 2.32
C GLY A 380 -15.26 -21.95 2.93
N GLY A 381 -15.77 -22.11 4.15
CA GLY A 381 -15.75 -23.37 4.90
C GLY A 381 -16.75 -24.42 4.42
N GLY A 382 -16.40 -25.70 4.56
CA GLY A 382 -17.24 -26.83 4.19
C GLY A 382 -18.45 -27.00 5.12
N SER A 383 -19.59 -27.41 4.57
CA SER A 383 -20.83 -27.67 5.29
C SER A 383 -21.16 -29.16 5.42
N SER A 384 -22.03 -29.48 6.37
CA SER A 384 -22.30 -30.84 6.86
C SER A 384 -23.06 -31.79 5.91
N SER A 385 -23.30 -31.43 4.65
CA SER A 385 -23.93 -32.29 3.64
C SER A 385 -22.91 -32.87 2.64
N GLU A 386 -23.22 -34.04 2.08
CA GLU A 386 -22.40 -34.76 1.08
C GLU A 386 -21.89 -33.89 -0.09
N LYS A 387 -22.69 -32.94 -0.58
CA LYS A 387 -22.36 -32.12 -1.75
C LYS A 387 -21.52 -30.87 -1.43
N SER A 388 -21.25 -30.59 -0.16
CA SER A 388 -20.65 -29.32 0.27
C SER A 388 -19.60 -29.49 1.35
N LYS A 389 -19.02 -30.69 1.48
CA LYS A 389 -18.07 -31.02 2.55
C LYS A 389 -16.71 -30.35 2.40
N VAL A 390 -16.22 -30.24 1.16
CA VAL A 390 -14.87 -29.75 0.89
C VAL A 390 -14.80 -28.25 1.23
N GLY A 391 -13.70 -27.77 1.79
CA GLY A 391 -13.49 -26.33 1.93
C GLY A 391 -13.16 -25.69 0.58
N ARG A 392 -13.64 -24.49 0.31
CA ARG A 392 -13.30 -23.79 -0.94
C ARG A 392 -11.86 -23.30 -0.92
N GLN A 393 -11.28 -23.22 -2.10
CA GLN A 393 -9.96 -22.62 -2.31
C GLN A 393 -10.06 -21.09 -2.26
N GLY A 394 -8.98 -20.43 -1.83
CA GLY A 394 -8.87 -18.97 -1.75
C GLY A 394 -7.46 -18.54 -1.35
N GLY A 395 -7.27 -17.25 -1.03
CA GLY A 395 -5.99 -16.70 -0.57
C GLY A 395 -5.43 -17.40 0.67
N SER A 396 -6.32 -17.84 1.57
CA SER A 396 -6.11 -18.99 2.45
C SER A 396 -7.29 -19.96 2.28
N GLY A 397 -7.05 -21.24 2.51
CA GLY A 397 -8.05 -22.27 2.25
C GLY A 397 -9.14 -22.36 3.33
N GLY A 398 -10.39 -22.63 2.93
CA GLY A 398 -11.47 -22.95 3.86
C GLY A 398 -11.30 -24.34 4.49
N GLY A 399 -11.69 -24.53 5.73
CA GLY A 399 -11.67 -25.83 6.40
C GLY A 399 -12.74 -26.78 5.85
N GLY A 400 -12.45 -28.08 5.81
CA GLY A 400 -13.42 -29.10 5.38
C GLY A 400 -14.40 -29.50 6.49
N ALA A 401 -15.60 -29.93 6.11
CA ALA A 401 -16.52 -30.65 6.99
C ALA A 401 -16.10 -32.12 7.16
N TYR A 402 -16.78 -32.85 8.04
CA TYR A 402 -16.48 -34.26 8.32
C TYR A 402 -16.62 -35.19 7.08
N ASP A 403 -15.51 -35.78 6.61
CA ASP A 403 -15.41 -37.13 6.03
C ASP A 403 -13.95 -37.48 5.66
N ASP A 404 -13.66 -38.75 5.29
CA ASP A 404 -12.35 -39.19 4.77
C ASP A 404 -11.97 -38.53 3.42
N GLU A 405 -12.95 -37.95 2.71
CA GLU A 405 -12.79 -37.16 1.47
C GLU A 405 -13.00 -35.64 1.67
N GLY A 406 -13.32 -35.20 2.90
CA GLY A 406 -13.61 -33.81 3.26
C GLY A 406 -12.36 -32.94 3.36
N ASN A 407 -11.63 -32.80 2.24
CA ASN A 407 -10.40 -32.03 2.18
C ASN A 407 -10.65 -30.54 2.49
N GLY A 408 -9.70 -29.92 3.18
CA GLY A 408 -9.67 -28.46 3.26
C GLY A 408 -9.32 -27.86 1.90
N GLY A 409 -9.70 -26.60 1.70
CA GLY A 409 -9.34 -25.86 0.50
C GLY A 409 -7.84 -25.69 0.39
N ASN A 410 -7.30 -25.94 -0.80
CA ASN A 410 -5.93 -25.57 -1.14
C ASN A 410 -5.80 -24.04 -1.24
N VAL A 411 -4.57 -23.57 -1.10
CA VAL A 411 -4.27 -22.14 -1.24
C VAL A 411 -4.03 -21.78 -2.70
N ASN A 412 -4.68 -20.71 -3.16
CA ASN A 412 -4.52 -20.17 -4.51
C ASN A 412 -4.06 -18.70 -4.44
N GLY A 413 -3.29 -18.24 -5.43
CA GLY A 413 -2.90 -16.83 -5.56
C GLY A 413 -1.56 -16.59 -6.28
N PRO A 414 -1.23 -15.33 -6.61
CA PRO A 414 0.02 -14.94 -7.27
C PRO A 414 1.25 -15.16 -6.37
N ALA A 415 2.42 -15.43 -6.97
CA ALA A 415 3.63 -15.85 -6.27
C ALA A 415 4.16 -14.84 -5.21
N ASN A 416 3.68 -13.59 -5.23
CA ASN A 416 4.07 -12.49 -4.35
C ASN A 416 3.19 -12.34 -3.08
N GLN A 417 2.33 -13.29 -2.76
CA GLN A 417 1.60 -13.26 -1.47
C GLN A 417 2.53 -13.63 -0.30
N VAL A 418 2.45 -12.85 0.78
CA VAL A 418 3.40 -12.90 1.91
C VAL A 418 3.29 -14.20 2.71
N SER A 419 2.07 -14.75 2.91
CA SER A 419 1.92 -16.03 3.63
C SER A 419 0.54 -16.68 3.42
N ARG A 420 0.49 -18.02 3.56
CA ARG A 420 -0.59 -18.90 3.07
C ARG A 420 -0.86 -20.10 3.98
N GLY A 421 -1.94 -20.06 4.76
CA GLY A 421 -2.45 -21.22 5.47
C GLY A 421 -3.42 -22.04 4.61
N GLY A 422 -3.13 -23.33 4.43
CA GLY A 422 -4.13 -24.27 3.92
C GLY A 422 -5.29 -24.40 4.90
N GLY A 423 -6.51 -24.53 4.37
CA GLY A 423 -7.61 -25.06 5.15
C GLY A 423 -7.34 -26.54 5.40
N ASN A 424 -7.69 -27.05 6.58
CA ASN A 424 -7.46 -28.46 6.89
C ASN A 424 -8.73 -29.29 6.83
N ALA A 425 -8.56 -30.59 6.58
CA ALA A 425 -9.66 -31.52 6.41
C ALA A 425 -10.43 -31.73 7.72
N GLY A 426 -11.73 -32.02 7.58
CA GLY A 426 -12.50 -32.64 8.64
C GLY A 426 -12.16 -34.14 8.75
N ARG A 427 -12.57 -34.77 9.85
CA ARG A 427 -12.41 -36.23 10.03
C ARG A 427 -13.69 -36.88 10.51
N ARG A 428 -13.86 -38.13 10.09
CA ARG A 428 -14.87 -39.06 10.61
C ARG A 428 -14.15 -40.20 11.34
N GLY A 429 -14.63 -40.57 12.52
CA GLY A 429 -14.11 -41.68 13.31
C GLY A 429 -15.14 -42.78 13.52
N ASN A 430 -14.74 -43.84 14.21
CA ASN A 430 -15.63 -44.93 14.60
C ASN A 430 -16.86 -44.42 15.35
N SER A 431 -18.00 -45.09 15.18
CA SER A 431 -19.25 -44.75 15.86
C SER A 431 -19.76 -43.33 15.58
N ASN A 432 -19.68 -42.86 14.32
CA ASN A 432 -20.25 -41.57 13.89
C ASN A 432 -19.69 -40.31 14.59
N VAL A 433 -18.49 -40.40 15.16
CA VAL A 433 -17.72 -39.25 15.67
C VAL A 433 -17.25 -38.40 14.49
N ARG A 434 -17.49 -37.08 14.53
CA ARG A 434 -17.28 -36.17 13.39
C ARG A 434 -16.68 -34.85 13.88
N ALA A 435 -15.65 -34.37 13.19
CA ALA A 435 -15.02 -33.09 13.49
C ALA A 435 -14.71 -32.33 12.19
N GLY A 436 -15.09 -31.06 12.11
CA GLY A 436 -14.67 -30.17 11.02
C GLY A 436 -13.24 -29.68 11.21
N GLY A 437 -12.60 -29.30 10.09
CA GLY A 437 -11.30 -28.66 10.07
C GLY A 437 -11.40 -27.13 10.14
N GLY A 438 -10.38 -26.50 10.71
CA GLY A 438 -10.28 -25.04 10.76
C GLY A 438 -9.86 -24.45 9.42
N GLY A 439 -10.28 -23.21 9.18
CA GLY A 439 -9.82 -22.44 8.04
C GLY A 439 -8.35 -22.02 8.20
N GLY A 440 -7.63 -21.90 7.09
CA GLY A 440 -6.26 -21.40 7.07
C GLY A 440 -6.19 -19.92 7.43
N GLY A 441 -5.17 -19.52 8.19
CA GLY A 441 -4.83 -18.12 8.43
C GLY A 441 -3.64 -17.69 7.60
N ALA A 442 -3.34 -16.40 7.59
CA ALA A 442 -2.16 -15.86 6.93
C ALA A 442 -0.88 -16.45 7.54
N GLY A 443 -0.78 -16.59 8.86
CA GLY A 443 0.46 -17.06 9.51
C GLY A 443 0.62 -18.57 9.57
N THR A 444 -0.47 -19.33 9.65
CA THR A 444 -0.42 -20.81 9.75
C THR A 444 -1.63 -21.47 9.12
N ALA A 445 -1.48 -22.75 8.74
CA ALA A 445 -2.61 -23.57 8.33
C ALA A 445 -3.62 -23.77 9.49
N GLY A 446 -4.89 -24.01 9.15
CA GLY A 446 -5.92 -24.32 10.13
C GLY A 446 -5.64 -25.63 10.88
N GLY A 447 -6.27 -25.86 12.02
CA GLY A 447 -6.22 -27.13 12.72
C GLY A 447 -7.01 -28.22 11.99
N MET A 448 -6.52 -29.45 12.02
CA MET A 448 -7.27 -30.61 11.52
C MET A 448 -8.31 -31.07 12.55
N GLY A 449 -9.51 -31.47 12.09
CA GLY A 449 -10.48 -32.13 12.98
C GLY A 449 -9.95 -33.48 13.46
N GLN A 450 -10.06 -33.78 14.76
CA GLN A 450 -9.57 -35.02 15.35
C GLN A 450 -10.70 -35.89 15.88
N THR A 451 -10.62 -37.19 15.59
CA THR A 451 -11.61 -38.22 16.00
C THR A 451 -11.00 -39.37 16.80
N SER A 452 -9.66 -39.48 16.86
CA SER A 452 -8.91 -40.55 17.54
C SER A 452 -8.62 -40.26 19.02
N THR A 453 -8.60 -38.99 19.42
CA THR A 453 -8.33 -38.49 20.78
C THR A 453 -9.59 -37.90 21.45
N GLY A 454 -10.76 -38.06 20.82
CA GLY A 454 -12.03 -37.37 21.14
C GLY A 454 -12.66 -36.79 19.86
N PHE A 455 -13.70 -35.96 19.98
CA PHE A 455 -14.31 -35.23 18.84
C PHE A 455 -13.89 -33.76 18.85
N VAL A 456 -12.61 -33.49 18.55
CA VAL A 456 -12.01 -32.15 18.67
C VAL A 456 -12.10 -31.43 17.33
N PRO A 457 -12.83 -30.29 17.23
CA PRO A 457 -12.86 -29.48 16.02
C PRO A 457 -11.52 -28.76 15.80
N GLY A 458 -11.16 -28.50 14.55
CA GLY A 458 -9.94 -27.78 14.20
C GLY A 458 -10.02 -26.28 14.51
N ASN A 459 -9.00 -25.71 15.16
CA ASN A 459 -8.88 -24.27 15.37
C ASN A 459 -8.60 -23.53 14.04
N GLY A 460 -8.96 -22.26 13.95
CA GLY A 460 -8.49 -21.42 12.84
C GLY A 460 -6.96 -21.22 12.84
N GLY A 461 -6.36 -21.07 11.67
CA GLY A 461 -4.93 -20.74 11.55
C GLY A 461 -4.64 -19.31 12.00
N ASN A 462 -3.50 -19.07 12.66
CA ASN A 462 -3.10 -17.76 13.17
C ASN A 462 -2.94 -16.69 12.08
N GLY A 463 -3.10 -15.41 12.48
CA GLY A 463 -2.84 -14.25 11.63
C GLY A 463 -1.37 -13.83 11.62
N ILE A 464 -1.09 -12.65 11.05
CA ILE A 464 0.23 -11.99 11.02
C ILE A 464 0.10 -10.50 11.37
N SER A 465 1.19 -9.89 11.83
CA SER A 465 1.36 -8.44 11.95
C SER A 465 2.30 -7.95 10.85
N ILE A 466 2.25 -6.65 10.55
CA ILE A 466 3.08 -6.01 9.52
C ILE A 466 3.91 -4.93 10.19
N GLU A 467 5.23 -5.00 10.02
CA GLU A 467 6.18 -4.15 10.77
C GLU A 467 5.95 -2.65 10.51
N PHE A 468 5.73 -2.25 9.25
CA PHE A 468 5.52 -0.82 8.94
C PHE A 468 4.21 -0.24 9.51
N ALA A 469 3.28 -1.08 9.98
CA ALA A 469 2.04 -0.62 10.61
C ALA A 469 2.17 -0.41 12.13
N ASP A 470 3.29 -0.81 12.75
CA ASP A 470 3.54 -0.67 14.20
C ASP A 470 3.50 0.77 14.73
N PRO A 471 3.93 1.81 13.98
CA PRO A 471 3.85 3.20 14.45
C PRO A 471 2.41 3.72 14.63
N ILE A 472 1.40 3.05 14.06
CA ILE A 472 -0.01 3.47 14.18
C ILE A 472 -0.59 2.98 15.51
N SER A 473 -1.29 3.87 16.23
CA SER A 473 -1.96 3.50 17.49
C SER A 473 -2.94 2.32 17.30
N PRO A 474 -2.98 1.33 18.22
CA PRO A 474 -3.95 0.23 18.20
C PRO A 474 -5.42 0.67 18.23
N THR A 475 -5.70 1.90 18.68
CA THR A 475 -7.05 2.50 18.62
C THR A 475 -7.47 2.88 17.20
N THR A 476 -6.50 3.10 16.31
CA THR A 476 -6.68 3.49 14.91
C THR A 476 -6.57 2.27 14.00
N LEU A 477 -5.58 1.42 14.22
CA LEU A 477 -5.38 0.21 13.43
C LEU A 477 -4.95 -0.94 14.34
N ILE A 478 -5.73 -2.02 14.33
CA ILE A 478 -5.29 -3.28 14.91
C ILE A 478 -4.27 -3.88 13.94
N ASN A 479 -2.99 -3.88 14.29
CA ASN A 479 -1.92 -4.48 13.48
C ASN A 479 -1.95 -6.02 13.56
N ALA A 480 -3.04 -6.62 13.10
CA ALA A 480 -3.26 -8.05 13.14
C ALA A 480 -4.23 -8.48 12.03
N PHE A 481 -3.73 -9.28 11.09
CA PHE A 481 -4.44 -9.60 9.84
C PHE A 481 -4.51 -11.11 9.58
N GLY A 482 -5.62 -11.55 9.00
CA GLY A 482 -5.78 -12.85 8.38
C GLY A 482 -5.85 -14.05 9.34
N GLY A 483 -6.70 -14.02 10.36
CA GLY A 483 -6.99 -15.23 11.15
C GLY A 483 -7.99 -16.15 10.43
N GLY A 484 -7.75 -17.47 10.43
CA GLY A 484 -8.71 -18.45 9.90
C GLY A 484 -9.90 -18.69 10.84
N GLY A 485 -11.02 -19.19 10.35
CA GLY A 485 -12.21 -19.50 11.15
C GLY A 485 -12.13 -20.83 11.90
N GLY A 486 -12.76 -20.89 13.07
CA GLY A 486 -12.95 -22.11 13.86
C GLY A 486 -14.04 -23.03 13.29
N ALA A 487 -14.07 -24.27 13.75
CA ALA A 487 -14.91 -25.37 13.28
C ALA A 487 -15.87 -25.88 14.38
N THR A 488 -16.74 -26.82 14.00
CA THR A 488 -17.63 -27.54 14.93
C THR A 488 -17.41 -29.05 14.86
N ALA A 489 -17.83 -29.77 15.91
CA ALA A 489 -17.71 -31.23 16.00
C ALA A 489 -18.89 -31.84 16.79
N ARG A 490 -19.15 -33.13 16.55
CA ARG A 490 -20.15 -33.91 17.28
C ARG A 490 -19.74 -35.36 17.47
N ASN A 491 -20.24 -36.02 18.52
CA ASN A 491 -20.04 -37.46 18.74
C ASN A 491 -21.32 -38.29 18.50
N SER A 492 -21.21 -39.62 18.67
CA SER A 492 -22.33 -40.58 18.62
C SER A 492 -23.45 -40.28 19.60
N GLY A 493 -23.11 -39.75 20.78
CA GLY A 493 -24.05 -39.43 21.85
C GLY A 493 -24.79 -38.11 21.64
N GLY A 494 -24.56 -37.41 20.53
CA GLY A 494 -25.17 -36.10 20.26
C GLY A 494 -24.52 -34.93 20.99
N GLN A 495 -23.41 -35.14 21.71
CA GLN A 495 -22.64 -34.06 22.31
C GLN A 495 -21.90 -33.30 21.22
N THR A 496 -21.82 -31.98 21.37
CA THR A 496 -21.21 -31.07 20.41
C THR A 496 -20.03 -30.30 21.00
N ARG A 497 -19.14 -29.82 20.14
CA ARG A 497 -18.00 -28.97 20.50
C ARG A 497 -17.75 -27.92 19.42
N LYS A 498 -17.10 -26.84 19.83
CA LYS A 498 -16.61 -25.74 18.98
C LYS A 498 -15.11 -25.50 19.20
N SER A 499 -14.46 -24.86 18.24
CA SER A 499 -13.08 -24.39 18.36
C SER A 499 -12.98 -22.87 18.18
N GLU A 500 -11.84 -22.31 18.58
CA GLU A 500 -11.53 -20.91 18.40
C GLU A 500 -11.11 -20.59 16.96
N GLY A 501 -11.34 -19.35 16.55
CA GLY A 501 -10.71 -18.80 15.36
C GLY A 501 -9.21 -18.56 15.55
N GLY A 502 -8.55 -18.27 14.44
CA GLY A 502 -7.15 -17.92 14.39
C GLY A 502 -6.86 -16.65 15.17
N LYS A 503 -5.72 -16.64 15.86
CA LYS A 503 -5.33 -15.54 16.74
C LYS A 503 -4.01 -14.91 16.33
N LEU A 504 -3.79 -13.70 16.83
CA LEU A 504 -2.49 -13.05 16.85
C LEU A 504 -2.41 -12.19 18.12
N VAL A 505 -1.35 -12.40 18.92
CA VAL A 505 -1.23 -11.84 20.27
C VAL A 505 -2.51 -12.16 21.09
N ASP A 506 -3.20 -11.16 21.63
CA ASP A 506 -4.40 -11.29 22.47
C ASP A 506 -5.71 -11.23 21.66
N TYR A 507 -5.64 -11.05 20.33
CA TYR A 507 -6.82 -10.93 19.47
C TYR A 507 -7.17 -12.28 18.84
N ILE A 508 -8.40 -12.75 19.06
CA ILE A 508 -9.00 -13.83 18.25
C ILE A 508 -9.57 -13.18 16.99
N LEU A 509 -8.78 -13.17 15.92
CA LEU A 509 -9.10 -12.50 14.67
C LEU A 509 -10.17 -13.24 13.87
N GLY A 510 -10.00 -14.54 13.73
CA GLY A 510 -10.94 -15.40 13.03
C GLY A 510 -12.21 -15.64 13.85
N GLY A 511 -13.33 -15.86 13.15
CA GLY A 511 -14.58 -16.21 13.81
C GLY A 511 -14.48 -17.59 14.48
N SER A 512 -14.76 -17.67 15.78
CA SER A 512 -14.89 -18.93 16.51
C SER A 512 -16.09 -19.75 16.05
N GLY A 513 -15.96 -21.07 16.07
CA GLY A 513 -17.08 -21.97 15.78
C GLY A 513 -18.20 -21.82 16.82
N ASN A 514 -19.43 -22.19 16.46
CA ASN A 514 -20.56 -22.23 17.37
C ASN A 514 -21.42 -23.47 17.14
N ASP A 515 -21.48 -24.34 18.14
CA ASP A 515 -22.19 -25.60 18.06
C ASP A 515 -23.67 -25.51 18.49
N SER A 516 -24.10 -24.38 19.02
CA SER A 516 -25.48 -24.12 19.46
C SER A 516 -26.07 -22.83 18.87
N GLY A 517 -25.69 -22.47 17.64
CA GLY A 517 -26.16 -21.26 16.98
C GLY A 517 -25.35 -20.86 15.75
N ASN A 518 -25.33 -19.57 15.47
CA ASN A 518 -24.57 -18.99 14.36
C ASN A 518 -23.07 -18.95 14.70
N GLY A 519 -22.22 -19.32 13.74
CA GLY A 519 -20.77 -19.17 13.87
C GLY A 519 -20.41 -17.70 14.10
N ALA A 520 -19.35 -17.45 14.86
CA ALA A 520 -18.90 -16.07 15.08
C ALA A 520 -18.26 -15.52 13.79
N ASN A 521 -18.34 -14.20 13.61
CA ASN A 521 -17.75 -13.55 12.46
C ASN A 521 -16.27 -13.23 12.70
N GLY A 522 -15.49 -13.03 11.63
CA GLY A 522 -14.12 -12.50 11.75
C GLY A 522 -14.11 -11.03 12.21
N ILE A 523 -13.03 -10.58 12.85
CA ILE A 523 -12.87 -9.17 13.24
C ILE A 523 -12.78 -8.29 12.00
N GLN A 524 -13.55 -7.19 11.97
CA GLN A 524 -13.61 -6.28 10.82
C GLN A 524 -12.25 -5.71 10.40
N PHE A 525 -12.09 -5.49 9.09
CA PHE A 525 -10.90 -4.92 8.45
C PHE A 525 -9.60 -5.70 8.68
N THR A 526 -9.71 -6.99 9.01
CA THR A 526 -8.54 -7.85 9.19
C THR A 526 -8.36 -8.90 8.09
N GLY A 527 -9.30 -9.02 7.14
CA GLY A 527 -9.34 -10.12 6.18
C GLY A 527 -9.51 -11.52 6.81
N SER A 528 -10.03 -11.63 8.02
CA SER A 528 -10.13 -12.90 8.75
C SER A 528 -11.35 -13.73 8.34
N GLY A 529 -11.22 -15.06 8.39
CA GLY A 529 -12.29 -16.00 8.05
C GLY A 529 -13.39 -16.14 9.12
N GLY A 530 -14.60 -16.49 8.72
CA GLY A 530 -15.74 -16.71 9.60
C GLY A 530 -15.80 -18.11 10.20
N GLY A 531 -16.36 -18.25 11.40
CA GLY A 531 -16.47 -19.52 12.12
C GLY A 531 -17.60 -20.41 11.60
N ALA A 532 -17.46 -21.73 11.72
CA ALA A 532 -18.54 -22.66 11.44
C ALA A 532 -19.68 -22.51 12.46
N GLY A 533 -20.92 -22.76 12.05
CA GLY A 533 -22.06 -22.73 12.98
C GLY A 533 -23.09 -23.82 12.75
N SER A 534 -23.79 -24.23 13.80
CA SER A 534 -24.83 -25.25 13.73
C SER A 534 -26.14 -24.76 13.12
N ALA A 535 -26.43 -23.45 13.23
CA ALA A 535 -27.59 -22.80 12.62
C ALA A 535 -27.25 -22.04 11.33
N ARG A 536 -26.13 -21.30 11.32
CA ARG A 536 -25.55 -20.58 10.16
C ARG A 536 -24.04 -20.45 10.33
N GLY A 537 -23.28 -20.46 9.25
CA GLY A 537 -21.86 -20.07 9.30
C GLY A 537 -21.71 -18.58 9.63
N GLY A 538 -20.63 -18.22 10.33
CA GLY A 538 -20.21 -16.83 10.51
C GLY A 538 -19.59 -16.27 9.24
N SER A 539 -19.70 -14.97 9.03
CA SER A 539 -19.14 -14.29 7.86
C SER A 539 -17.65 -14.00 8.06
N GLY A 540 -16.89 -14.04 6.97
CA GLY A 540 -15.54 -13.49 6.93
C GLY A 540 -15.57 -11.97 7.09
N SER A 541 -14.43 -11.39 7.45
CA SER A 541 -14.29 -9.94 7.56
C SER A 541 -13.89 -9.31 6.23
N ASN A 542 -14.20 -8.04 6.08
CA ASN A 542 -13.64 -7.22 5.00
C ASN A 542 -12.10 -7.18 5.12
N GLY A 543 -11.47 -7.02 3.97
CA GLY A 543 -10.05 -6.72 3.85
C GLY A 543 -9.75 -5.27 4.25
N ILE A 544 -8.53 -4.85 3.94
CA ILE A 544 -8.02 -3.49 4.15
C ILE A 544 -6.89 -3.24 3.16
N VAL A 545 -6.72 -2.01 2.70
CA VAL A 545 -5.54 -1.60 1.93
C VAL A 545 -4.87 -0.46 2.67
N ILE A 546 -3.57 -0.56 2.91
CA ILE A 546 -2.79 0.48 3.60
C ILE A 546 -1.66 0.88 2.68
N VAL A 547 -1.48 2.18 2.47
CA VAL A 547 -0.37 2.73 1.69
C VAL A 547 0.41 3.66 2.59
N LEU A 548 1.69 3.38 2.78
CA LEU A 548 2.63 4.25 3.47
C LEU A 548 3.44 5.02 2.42
N VAL A 549 3.36 6.34 2.46
CA VAL A 549 4.24 7.22 1.72
C VAL A 549 5.24 7.81 2.69
N THR A 550 6.52 7.60 2.42
CA THR A 550 7.60 8.21 3.18
C THR A 550 8.09 9.43 2.43
N TYR A 551 7.88 10.60 3.02
CA TYR A 551 8.40 11.87 2.52
C TYR A 551 9.67 12.25 3.27
N ARG A 552 10.68 12.68 2.53
CA ARG A 552 11.78 13.42 3.12
C ARG A 552 11.30 14.82 3.44
N ILE A 553 11.36 15.20 4.71
CA ILE A 553 11.21 16.60 5.09
C ILE A 553 12.50 17.29 4.65
N LEU A 554 12.45 18.14 3.64
CA LEU A 554 13.59 18.98 3.31
C LEU A 554 13.70 20.05 4.41
N PRO A 555 14.86 20.15 5.09
CA PRO A 555 15.02 21.06 6.22
C PRO A 555 14.92 22.52 5.78
N VAL A 556 14.29 23.36 6.62
CA VAL A 556 14.12 24.81 6.53
C VAL A 556 14.74 25.47 5.29
N ASP A 557 13.86 25.99 4.43
CA ASP A 557 14.28 26.72 3.24
C ASP A 557 14.95 28.05 3.63
N PHE A 558 16.29 28.02 3.68
CA PHE A 558 17.08 29.22 3.63
C PHE A 558 16.82 29.91 2.29
N LEU A 559 16.03 30.98 2.30
CA LEU A 559 15.79 31.82 1.11
C LEU A 559 17.12 32.29 0.52
N TYR A 560 18.06 32.65 1.39
CA TYR A 560 19.45 32.88 1.04
C TYR A 560 20.35 32.70 2.25
N PHE A 561 21.62 32.44 1.97
CA PHE A 561 22.73 32.58 2.93
C PHE A 561 23.91 33.11 2.14
N ASN A 562 24.36 34.33 2.45
CA ASN A 562 25.39 35.06 1.72
C ASN A 562 26.36 35.71 2.69
N GLY A 563 27.58 35.97 2.23
CA GLY A 563 28.65 36.57 3.01
C GLY A 563 29.36 37.63 2.18
N GLU A 564 29.54 38.81 2.74
CA GLU A 564 30.19 39.93 2.07
C GLU A 564 31.33 40.47 2.92
N LEU A 565 32.48 40.68 2.28
CA LEU A 565 33.62 41.35 2.89
C LEU A 565 33.37 42.86 2.88
N ASN A 566 33.39 43.48 4.06
CA ASN A 566 33.32 44.92 4.21
C ASN A 566 34.71 45.45 4.60
N GLU A 567 35.36 46.14 3.66
CA GLU A 567 36.65 46.80 3.86
C GLU A 567 36.43 48.26 4.25
N ASN A 568 36.64 48.58 5.53
CA ASN A 568 36.83 49.96 5.98
C ASN A 568 38.27 50.13 6.46
N GLU A 569 38.83 51.35 6.31
CA GLU A 569 40.26 51.74 6.42
C GLU A 569 41.01 51.35 7.71
N SER A 570 40.42 50.59 8.63
CA SER A 570 41.08 50.15 9.86
C SER A 570 40.94 48.67 10.22
N LYS A 571 39.92 47.92 9.72
CA LYS A 571 39.75 46.47 9.93
C LYS A 571 38.80 45.86 8.88
N SER A 572 39.20 44.77 8.24
CA SER A 572 38.32 43.95 7.39
C SER A 572 37.37 43.12 8.25
N LYS A 573 36.09 43.06 7.87
CA LYS A 573 35.07 42.22 8.52
C LYS A 573 34.20 41.51 7.49
N ILE A 574 33.65 40.35 7.84
CA ILE A 574 32.70 39.63 6.99
C ILE A 574 31.31 39.72 7.61
N ILE A 575 30.35 40.18 6.80
CA ILE A 575 28.94 40.25 7.19
C ILE A 575 28.22 39.08 6.53
N LEU A 576 27.66 38.20 7.35
CA LEU A 576 26.84 37.07 6.94
C LEU A 576 25.37 37.47 7.07
N ASN A 577 24.59 37.26 6.01
CA ASN A 577 23.15 37.50 6.02
C ASN A 577 22.43 36.25 5.54
N TRP A 578 21.36 35.87 6.24
CA TRP A 578 20.44 34.82 5.79
C TRP A 578 19.01 35.18 6.12
N ALA A 579 18.09 34.53 5.43
CA ALA A 579 16.69 34.53 5.79
C ALA A 579 16.13 33.12 5.74
N THR A 580 15.24 32.82 6.67
CA THR A 580 14.42 31.61 6.69
C THR A 580 13.03 31.98 6.19
N ALA A 581 12.45 31.13 5.35
CA ALA A 581 11.08 31.29 4.89
C ALA A 581 10.10 31.05 6.06
N LYS A 582 10.40 29.99 6.82
CA LYS A 582 9.66 29.54 8.00
C LYS A 582 10.59 28.85 9.02
N GLU A 583 10.21 28.89 10.29
CA GLU A 583 10.90 28.24 11.41
C GLU A 583 9.91 27.41 12.23
N TRP A 584 10.30 26.19 12.59
CA TRP A 584 9.52 25.30 13.43
C TRP A 584 10.42 24.66 14.48
N GLU A 585 10.05 24.77 15.76
CA GLU A 585 10.83 24.30 16.90
C GLU A 585 12.32 24.68 16.87
N SER A 586 12.68 25.80 16.23
CA SER A 586 14.07 26.17 16.03
C SER A 586 14.64 26.91 17.24
N SER A 587 15.66 26.35 17.88
CA SER A 587 16.28 26.96 19.06
C SER A 587 17.20 28.12 18.66
N HIS A 588 18.18 27.84 17.80
CA HIS A 588 19.20 28.81 17.39
C HIS A 588 19.97 28.34 16.16
N PHE A 589 20.73 29.26 15.55
CA PHE A 589 21.70 29.00 14.51
C PHE A 589 23.12 29.09 15.07
N GLU A 590 23.90 28.02 14.92
CA GLU A 590 25.35 28.04 15.13
C GLU A 590 26.06 28.47 13.83
N VAL A 591 26.86 29.53 13.90
CA VAL A 591 27.65 30.00 12.76
C VAL A 591 28.99 29.28 12.78
N MET A 592 29.30 28.57 11.70
CA MET A 592 30.52 27.78 11.57
C MET A 592 31.42 28.37 10.49
N ARG A 593 32.74 28.32 10.72
CA ARG A 593 33.75 28.82 9.79
C ARG A 593 34.89 27.84 9.57
N SER A 594 35.44 27.84 8.36
CA SER A 594 36.69 27.18 8.00
C SER A 594 37.55 28.10 7.11
N TYR A 595 38.88 27.96 7.13
CA TYR A 595 39.80 28.74 6.30
C TYR A 595 40.50 27.89 5.27
N ASP A 596 40.61 28.41 4.04
CA ASP A 596 41.33 27.86 2.87
C ASP A 596 40.91 26.46 2.38
N ASN A 597 40.22 25.68 3.19
CA ASN A 597 39.60 24.39 2.88
C ASN A 597 38.31 24.23 3.71
N VAL A 598 37.59 23.11 3.52
CA VAL A 598 36.33 22.80 4.22
C VAL A 598 36.43 21.55 5.11
N SER A 599 37.64 21.18 5.52
CA SER A 599 37.88 19.94 6.29
C SER A 599 37.73 20.10 7.80
N THR A 600 37.86 21.32 8.33
CA THR A 600 37.79 21.60 9.77
C THR A 600 36.95 22.83 10.06
N TRP A 601 35.85 22.66 10.78
CA TRP A 601 34.90 23.74 11.08
C TRP A 601 34.99 24.17 12.54
N GLN A 602 35.00 25.48 12.78
CA GLN A 602 34.95 26.08 14.10
C GLN A 602 33.63 26.84 14.29
N LYS A 603 32.93 26.62 15.41
CA LYS A 603 31.79 27.46 15.82
C LYS A 603 32.34 28.83 16.22
N ILE A 604 31.91 29.88 15.51
CA ILE A 604 32.35 31.26 15.76
C ILE A 604 31.28 32.11 16.45
N GLY A 605 30.03 31.64 16.49
CA GLY A 605 28.94 32.35 17.12
C GLY A 605 27.63 31.60 17.10
N GLU A 606 26.63 32.21 17.70
CA GLU A 606 25.26 31.70 17.79
C GLU A 606 24.27 32.85 17.65
N VAL A 607 23.19 32.64 16.90
CA VAL A 607 22.10 33.59 16.73
C VAL A 607 20.79 32.90 17.09
N LYS A 608 20.06 33.47 18.04
CA LYS A 608 18.78 32.91 18.48
C LYS A 608 17.75 32.96 17.34
N ALA A 609 17.07 31.84 17.10
CA ALA A 609 16.01 31.73 16.12
C ALA A 609 14.68 32.28 16.68
N ALA A 610 13.67 32.46 15.82
CA ALA A 610 12.32 32.87 16.23
C ALA A 610 11.56 31.76 16.98
N GLY A 611 11.98 30.49 16.86
CA GLY A 611 11.33 29.36 17.51
C GLY A 611 10.25 28.77 16.62
N PHE A 612 9.17 29.53 16.43
CA PHE A 612 8.06 29.19 15.56
C PHE A 612 7.67 30.44 14.78
N SER A 613 7.84 30.43 13.46
CA SER A 613 7.45 31.54 12.60
C SER A 613 7.06 31.04 11.22
N ASP A 614 5.85 31.38 10.79
CA ASP A 614 5.39 31.19 9.40
C ASP A 614 5.62 32.46 8.55
N GLN A 615 6.56 33.32 8.95
CA GLN A 615 6.91 34.56 8.27
C GLN A 615 8.42 34.61 8.02
N ILE A 616 8.81 35.32 6.96
CA ILE A 616 10.23 35.47 6.60
C ILE A 616 10.98 36.17 7.73
N GLU A 617 11.92 35.47 8.34
CA GLU A 617 12.82 36.02 9.35
C GLU A 617 14.19 36.30 8.75
N ASN A 618 14.75 37.48 9.06
CA ASN A 618 16.04 37.91 8.54
C ASN A 618 17.06 38.01 9.66
N TYR A 619 18.23 37.43 9.42
CA TYR A 619 19.30 37.34 10.40
C TYR A 619 20.62 37.85 9.84
N GLN A 620 21.46 38.35 10.74
CA GLN A 620 22.78 38.84 10.41
C GLN A 620 23.79 38.42 11.48
N PHE A 621 25.00 38.07 11.05
CA PHE A 621 26.14 37.80 11.91
C PHE A 621 27.41 38.49 11.37
N GLU A 622 28.23 39.03 12.27
CA GLU A 622 29.45 39.77 11.92
C GLU A 622 30.71 39.03 12.41
N ASP A 623 31.54 38.57 11.48
CA ASP A 623 32.85 37.98 11.77
C ASP A 623 33.96 39.05 11.67
N LYS A 624 34.69 39.24 12.78
CA LYS A 624 35.71 40.28 12.99
C LYS A 624 37.12 39.72 13.14
N ASP A 625 37.36 38.48 12.71
CA ASP A 625 38.68 37.88 12.82
C ASP A 625 39.72 38.58 11.91
N ASN A 626 40.99 38.25 12.12
CA ASN A 626 42.09 38.72 11.31
C ASN A 626 42.23 37.85 10.04
N PHE A 627 41.63 38.32 8.95
CA PHE A 627 41.61 37.62 7.67
C PHE A 627 42.92 37.70 6.87
N ASN A 628 43.93 38.44 7.33
CA ASN A 628 45.13 38.76 6.56
C ASN A 628 46.00 37.56 6.16
N PHE A 629 45.84 36.42 6.83
CA PHE A 629 46.69 35.23 6.64
C PHE A 629 46.05 34.14 5.75
N TYR A 630 44.80 34.35 5.32
CA TYR A 630 44.01 33.35 4.60
C TYR A 630 43.60 33.89 3.23
N LYS A 631 43.35 32.98 2.29
CA LYS A 631 42.86 33.32 0.94
C LYS A 631 41.36 33.21 0.84
N MET A 632 40.75 32.29 1.58
CA MET A 632 39.32 32.05 1.55
C MET A 632 38.80 31.81 2.97
N ALA A 633 37.66 32.42 3.30
CA ALA A 633 36.88 32.07 4.47
C ALA A 633 35.59 31.37 4.01
N TYR A 634 35.37 30.15 4.47
CA TYR A 634 34.15 29.38 4.22
C TYR A 634 33.24 29.44 5.43
N TYR A 635 31.93 29.55 5.19
CA TYR A 635 30.92 29.62 6.23
C TYR A 635 29.79 28.64 5.93
N GLN A 636 29.22 28.08 7.00
CA GLN A 636 27.96 27.35 6.99
C GLN A 636 27.19 27.66 8.27
N LEU A 637 25.88 27.52 8.23
CA LEU A 637 25.02 27.61 9.40
C LEU A 637 24.66 26.19 9.84
N LYS A 638 24.57 25.98 11.15
CA LYS A 638 23.97 24.78 11.74
C LYS A 638 22.77 25.24 12.56
N GLN A 639 21.57 25.02 12.06
CA GLN A 639 20.33 25.26 12.77
C GLN A 639 20.11 24.13 13.77
N VAL A 640 19.81 24.46 15.02
CA VAL A 640 19.58 23.53 16.11
C VAL A 640 18.16 23.71 16.60
N ASP A 641 17.42 22.61 16.69
CA ASP A 641 16.03 22.60 17.15
C ASP A 641 15.94 22.42 18.68
N ILE A 642 14.75 22.62 19.25
CA ILE A 642 14.50 22.53 20.71
C ILE A 642 14.81 21.12 21.25
N ASP A 643 14.62 20.09 20.43
CA ASP A 643 14.93 18.69 20.73
C ASP A 643 16.42 18.33 20.54
N LEU A 644 17.26 19.30 20.20
CA LEU A 644 18.70 19.19 19.91
C LEU A 644 19.05 18.49 18.58
N SER A 645 18.08 18.16 17.74
CA SER A 645 18.34 17.82 16.34
C SER A 645 18.89 19.05 15.59
N PHE A 646 19.55 18.82 14.46
CA PHE A 646 20.17 19.93 13.73
C PHE A 646 20.29 19.68 12.23
N HIS A 647 20.27 20.79 11.48
CA HIS A 647 20.44 20.83 10.04
C HIS A 647 21.52 21.85 9.64
N GLN A 648 22.19 21.60 8.51
CA GLN A 648 23.27 22.47 8.02
C GLN A 648 22.86 23.16 6.72
N SER A 649 23.22 24.44 6.57
CA SER A 649 23.02 25.18 5.33
C SER A 649 24.05 24.82 4.27
N LYS A 650 23.87 25.32 3.05
CA LYS A 650 24.91 25.32 2.02
C LYS A 650 26.16 26.06 2.51
N ILE A 651 27.33 25.62 2.05
CA ILE A 651 28.59 26.30 2.30
C ILE A 651 28.72 27.49 1.35
N ILE A 652 29.08 28.65 1.90
CA ILE A 652 29.49 29.82 1.10
C ILE A 652 30.96 30.11 1.32
N GLY A 653 31.63 30.63 0.28
CA GLY A 653 33.01 31.08 0.35
C GLY A 653 33.11 32.58 0.13
N VAL A 654 33.86 33.27 0.98
CA VAL A 654 34.21 34.68 0.84
C VAL A 654 35.70 34.77 0.52
N GLN A 655 35.99 35.25 -0.69
CA GLN A 655 37.37 35.49 -1.13
C GLN A 655 37.97 36.61 -0.30
N LEU A 656 39.08 36.31 0.36
CA LEU A 656 39.80 37.29 1.19
C LEU A 656 40.84 38.02 0.34
N PRO A 657 41.13 39.29 0.66
CA PRO A 657 42.17 40.05 -0.03
C PRO A 657 43.52 39.45 0.33
N SER A 658 44.26 38.97 -0.66
CA SER A 658 45.62 38.49 -0.45
C SER A 658 46.53 39.65 -0.08
N SER A 659 46.78 39.85 1.21
CA SER A 659 47.76 40.81 1.74
C SER A 659 49.20 40.53 1.29
N LEU A 660 49.47 39.36 0.69
CA LEU A 660 50.79 38.97 0.17
C LEU A 660 51.24 39.72 -1.10
N GLU A 661 50.39 40.52 -1.75
CA GLU A 661 50.79 41.31 -2.94
C GLU A 661 50.67 42.83 -2.78
N LYS A 662 50.25 43.35 -1.62
CA LYS A 662 50.33 44.79 -1.31
C LYS A 662 51.51 45.04 -0.36
N ASN A 663 52.62 45.52 -0.92
CA ASN A 663 53.85 46.04 -0.29
C ASN A 663 54.92 45.03 0.20
N SER A 664 55.51 44.24 -0.71
CA SER A 664 56.78 43.55 -0.42
C SER A 664 57.95 44.56 -0.41
N THR A 665 58.36 45.06 0.76
CA THR A 665 59.52 45.97 0.91
C THR A 665 60.83 45.32 0.44
N TRP A 666 60.96 44.00 0.59
CA TRP A 666 62.11 43.20 0.20
C TRP A 666 61.75 42.14 -0.87
N ALA A 667 62.71 41.78 -1.71
CA ALA A 667 62.59 40.66 -2.63
C ALA A 667 63.93 39.95 -2.84
N VAL A 668 63.87 38.67 -3.21
CA VAL A 668 65.05 37.87 -3.57
C VAL A 668 64.98 37.56 -5.07
N TYR A 669 66.05 37.89 -5.80
CA TYR A 669 66.14 37.64 -7.24
C TYR A 669 67.55 37.14 -7.66
N PRO A 670 67.65 36.14 -8.54
CA PRO A 670 66.55 35.34 -9.09
C PRO A 670 65.99 34.37 -8.05
N ASN A 671 64.68 34.12 -8.14
CA ASN A 671 64.00 33.08 -7.38
C ASN A 671 62.99 32.39 -8.32
N PRO A 672 63.23 31.14 -8.76
CA PRO A 672 64.21 30.19 -8.25
C PRO A 672 65.67 30.59 -8.53
N THR A 673 66.59 30.27 -7.61
CA THR A 673 68.03 30.49 -7.80
C THR A 673 68.74 29.21 -8.24
N GLU A 674 69.49 29.30 -9.34
CA GLU A 674 70.17 28.18 -10.01
C GLU A 674 71.70 28.22 -9.84
N ARG A 675 72.25 29.30 -9.26
CA ARG A 675 73.68 29.49 -8.98
C ARG A 675 73.89 29.75 -7.49
N GLN A 676 75.12 29.63 -7.01
CA GLN A 676 75.55 29.80 -5.62
C GLN A 676 75.26 31.21 -5.02
N SER A 677 74.42 32.05 -5.62
CA SER A 677 74.07 33.37 -5.09
C SER A 677 72.70 33.83 -5.56
N ALA A 678 71.94 34.48 -4.68
CA ALA A 678 70.72 35.23 -4.97
C ALA A 678 70.83 36.65 -4.36
N ASN A 679 70.36 37.66 -5.07
CA ASN A 679 70.42 39.04 -4.57
C ASN A 679 69.19 39.33 -3.72
N LEU A 680 69.41 39.76 -2.48
CA LEU A 680 68.38 40.36 -1.65
C LEU A 680 68.32 41.86 -1.97
N ILE A 681 67.17 42.32 -2.48
CA ILE A 681 66.93 43.70 -2.87
C ILE A 681 65.84 44.33 -2.01
N LEU A 682 66.06 45.59 -1.64
CA LEU A 682 65.05 46.47 -1.05
C LEU A 682 64.31 47.16 -2.22
N LYS A 683 63.03 46.85 -2.41
CA LYS A 683 62.19 47.37 -3.49
C LYS A 683 61.64 48.77 -3.18
N ASP A 684 61.29 49.00 -1.92
CA ASP A 684 60.68 50.25 -1.45
C ASP A 684 61.57 50.88 -0.38
N ARG A 685 62.20 52.00 -0.74
CA ARG A 685 63.12 52.72 0.16
C ARG A 685 62.39 53.63 1.14
N ASP A 686 61.15 53.99 0.86
CA ASP A 686 60.39 54.95 1.67
C ASP A 686 59.86 54.30 2.97
N ASN A 687 59.78 52.97 3.00
CA ASN A 687 59.38 52.15 4.15
C ASN A 687 60.56 51.55 4.94
N PHE A 688 61.80 51.99 4.68
CA PHE A 688 62.99 51.55 5.40
C PHE A 688 63.60 52.71 6.20
N GLU A 689 63.30 52.77 7.49
CA GLU A 689 63.76 53.84 8.40
C GLU A 689 65.26 53.75 8.80
N GLY A 690 66.02 52.80 8.23
CA GLY A 690 67.39 52.51 8.65
C GLY A 690 67.47 51.74 9.98
N GLY A 691 68.61 51.09 10.23
CA GLY A 691 68.86 50.31 11.46
C GLY A 691 69.30 48.86 11.19
N SER A 692 69.56 48.12 12.27
CA SER A 692 69.96 46.70 12.18
C SER A 692 68.82 45.84 11.63
N ILE A 693 69.14 44.98 10.67
CA ILE A 693 68.21 44.05 10.03
C ILE A 693 68.58 42.65 10.52
N MET A 694 67.60 41.94 11.08
CA MET A 694 67.73 40.54 11.41
C MET A 694 67.13 39.70 10.28
N ALA A 695 67.91 38.75 9.78
CA ALA A 695 67.45 37.75 8.84
C ALA A 695 67.56 36.36 9.47
N THR A 696 66.51 35.55 9.33
CA THR A 696 66.49 34.15 9.71
C THR A 696 66.15 33.30 8.50
N LEU A 697 67.09 32.45 8.08
CA LEU A 697 66.88 31.48 7.01
C LEU A 697 66.46 30.15 7.61
N VAL A 698 65.26 29.68 7.25
CA VAL A 698 64.70 28.40 7.68
C VAL A 698 64.80 27.40 6.54
N ASN A 699 65.41 26.24 6.81
CA ASN A 699 65.54 25.16 5.83
C ASN A 699 64.30 24.24 5.82
N PRO A 700 64.15 23.33 4.84
CA PRO A 700 63.01 22.40 4.77
C PRO A 700 62.82 21.49 6.00
N LEU A 701 63.89 21.29 6.79
CA LEU A 701 63.89 20.46 8.00
C LEU A 701 63.54 21.28 9.26
N GLY A 702 63.28 22.58 9.12
CA GLY A 702 62.96 23.50 10.22
C GLY A 702 64.18 24.06 10.96
N ASN A 703 65.41 23.76 10.54
CA ASN A 703 66.60 24.37 11.13
C ASN A 703 66.70 25.83 10.71
N THR A 704 67.06 26.69 11.66
CA THR A 704 67.17 28.13 11.47
C THR A 704 68.62 28.60 11.52
N GLN A 705 68.98 29.56 10.67
CA GLN A 705 70.24 30.29 10.75
C GLN A 705 69.94 31.79 10.72
N SER A 706 70.29 32.48 11.80
CA SER A 706 70.03 33.91 11.95
C SER A 706 71.31 34.74 11.82
N PHE A 707 71.20 35.88 11.16
CA PHE A 707 72.29 36.84 10.99
C PHE A 707 71.77 38.27 11.03
N TYR A 708 72.64 39.19 11.45
CA TYR A 708 72.34 40.61 11.59
C TYR A 708 73.23 41.41 10.66
N ALA A 709 72.70 42.47 10.09
CA ALA A 709 73.47 43.41 9.26
C ALA A 709 72.97 44.84 9.48
N GLU A 710 73.87 45.81 9.36
CA GLU A 710 73.50 47.24 9.43
C GLU A 710 73.20 47.82 8.06
N THR A 711 73.61 47.14 6.98
CA THR A 711 73.37 47.58 5.61
C THR A 711 72.76 46.47 4.74
N VAL A 712 71.96 46.85 3.75
CA VAL A 712 71.39 45.94 2.73
C VAL A 712 72.49 45.11 2.03
N LYS A 713 73.65 45.72 1.79
CA LYS A 713 74.77 45.08 1.11
C LYS A 713 75.37 43.95 1.96
N GLU A 714 75.69 44.25 3.21
CA GLU A 714 76.17 43.27 4.18
C GLU A 714 75.16 42.14 4.40
N LEU A 715 73.86 42.47 4.50
CA LEU A 715 72.80 41.48 4.64
C LEU A 715 72.75 40.52 3.46
N SER A 716 72.87 41.05 2.23
CA SER A 716 72.88 40.24 1.01
C SER A 716 74.13 39.35 0.94
N GLU A 717 75.29 39.83 1.41
CA GLU A 717 76.53 39.03 1.47
C GLU A 717 76.41 37.87 2.47
N LEU A 718 75.94 38.13 3.69
CA LEU A 718 75.71 37.11 4.73
C LEU A 718 74.65 36.10 4.31
N PHE A 719 73.54 36.58 3.71
CA PHE A 719 72.50 35.72 3.14
C PHE A 719 73.09 34.79 2.07
N ASN A 720 73.94 35.30 1.18
CA ASN A 720 74.56 34.49 0.13
C ASN A 720 75.54 33.46 0.69
N GLN A 721 76.37 33.81 1.68
CA GLN A 721 77.26 32.85 2.35
C GLN A 721 76.48 31.70 2.99
N THR A 722 75.40 32.04 3.70
CA THR A 722 74.48 31.09 4.35
C THR A 722 73.79 30.20 3.30
N LEU A 723 73.28 30.80 2.23
CA LEU A 723 72.60 30.09 1.15
C LEU A 723 73.56 29.18 0.37
N GLN A 724 74.84 29.55 0.21
CA GLN A 724 75.86 28.73 -0.46
C GLN A 724 76.08 27.39 0.24
N GLN A 725 76.21 27.42 1.57
CA GLN A 725 76.46 26.24 2.40
C GLN A 725 75.21 25.35 2.56
N SER A 726 74.04 25.87 2.19
CA SER A 726 72.75 25.18 2.33
C SER A 726 72.47 24.20 1.18
N ALA A 727 71.78 23.09 1.45
CA ALA A 727 71.42 22.10 0.42
C ALA A 727 70.36 22.64 -0.58
N LYS A 728 70.11 21.94 -1.68
CA LYS A 728 68.99 22.25 -2.59
C LYS A 728 67.66 22.06 -1.88
N GLY A 729 66.68 22.93 -2.13
CA GLY A 729 65.39 22.86 -1.45
C GLY A 729 64.67 24.21 -1.36
N MET A 730 63.51 24.20 -0.70
CA MET A 730 62.71 25.39 -0.43
C MET A 730 63.05 25.97 0.95
N TYR A 731 63.43 27.24 0.98
CA TYR A 731 63.77 27.97 2.19
C TYR A 731 62.74 29.07 2.44
N VAL A 732 62.58 29.44 3.70
CA VAL A 732 61.84 30.64 4.10
C VAL A 732 62.83 31.60 4.74
N LEU A 733 63.00 32.77 4.12
CA LEU A 733 63.77 33.88 4.70
C LEU A 733 62.80 34.80 5.43
N HIS A 734 62.95 34.91 6.74
CA HIS A 734 62.22 35.85 7.58
C HIS A 734 63.11 37.05 7.91
N LEU A 735 62.66 38.25 7.58
CA LEU A 735 63.35 39.52 7.76
C LEU A 735 62.62 40.35 8.79
N VAL A 736 63.34 40.95 9.72
CA VAL A 736 62.82 41.88 10.73
C VAL A 736 63.69 43.14 10.75
N TRP A 737 63.07 44.31 10.62
CA TRP A 737 63.74 45.62 10.72
C TRP A 737 62.81 46.62 11.41
N GLY A 738 63.31 47.33 12.41
CA GLY A 738 62.47 48.22 13.22
C GLY A 738 61.28 47.47 13.85
N LYS A 739 60.05 47.88 13.50
CA LYS A 739 58.79 47.19 13.88
C LYS A 739 58.19 46.32 12.76
N ASN A 740 58.85 46.25 11.62
CA ASN A 740 58.36 45.58 10.42
C ASN A 740 58.98 44.18 10.30
N GLU A 741 58.22 43.26 9.72
CA GLU A 741 58.71 41.95 9.34
C GLU A 741 58.20 41.51 7.97
N GLN A 742 58.96 40.65 7.29
CA GLN A 742 58.56 40.08 6.00
C GLN A 742 59.10 38.66 5.83
N GLN A 743 58.31 37.79 5.21
CA GLN A 743 58.75 36.45 4.83
C GLN A 743 58.86 36.31 3.31
N ILE A 744 59.95 35.70 2.84
CA ILE A 744 60.22 35.44 1.43
C ILE A 744 60.52 33.96 1.25
N LYS A 745 59.71 33.27 0.45
CA LYS A 745 59.98 31.89 0.03
C LYS A 745 61.06 31.88 -1.04
N ILE A 746 62.09 31.07 -0.88
CA ILE A 746 63.23 30.96 -1.81
C ILE A 746 63.34 29.52 -2.28
N LEU A 747 63.37 29.29 -3.58
CA LEU A 747 63.63 27.99 -4.17
C LEU A 747 65.07 27.91 -4.67
N LYS A 748 65.91 27.10 -4.00
CA LYS A 748 67.27 26.78 -4.45
C LYS A 748 67.25 25.48 -5.23
N LYS A 749 67.53 25.53 -6.53
CA LYS A 749 67.47 24.37 -7.43
C LYS A 749 68.74 23.53 -7.45
#